data_AF-A0A6I5NNI0-F1
#
_entry.id   AF-A0A6I5NNI0-F1
#
_cell.length_a   1.000
_cell.length_b   1.000
_cell.length_c   1.000
_cell.angle_alpha   90.00
_cell.angle_beta   90.00
_cell.angle_gamma   90.00
#
_symmetry.space_group_name_H-M   'P 1'
#
loop_
_entity.id
_entity.type
_entity.pdbx_description
1 polymer ?
#
loop_
_entity_poly.entity_id
_entity_poly.type
_entity_poly.pdbx_seq_one_letter_code
_entity_poly.pdbx_strand_id
1 'polypeptide(L)'
;MSRDALIIGINQYQNLPPLGAAAADAEAMAQLLQTRGEFRVQRLPEIVAEGQLAVGQRTAVTTQAAEEALIRLLKPQGKSAPNLALLYFSGHGLQREAGIREGYLATSDTDPVTGNFGISLSWLRRLIEESPVRQIVVILDCCHSGALFNFKEANPGAAEGCSRLMIAASREYQAAYESLDGRHSILTQALLSGLDPARLESGQISNHSLIDWVSNQLKGEVQQPLFECSGAEIILTRATGFKPPQIKARISTLAKLRQLSYGFCPYRGIEPFTEKHADYFFGRDDLVDMLLGRIRRSNFCAVVGPSSSGKTSLLRAGLIYQLQQGEKIPGSDRWTIRLLTPGRQPLRNLAAAFTSADIGEIDLAAQLGQAEQLLRESENGLSQLIAATFMRSDSKAQFWLVIDQFEELFRQTHQPHVLEERQQFVRCLLAALCDPSLSFGLIIGLRADAMDGLIEYPELRSLVESNLQLMTAIPYEQLRSVVTKPAEQLGLQVDPLLLHNLMLDLTGAPGELALLQQTLLELWRRRQQSSFMGGSPRITLEAYMSLGGVKNVLTSRATAVYESLDEAEKQTAERIFLALCELGDGREDSKRRAYKSELINETFSAARINQTLEKLVKARLVVVGQETSEATSGTTGFALPTVAWSTQPDQTSEVRLWLVNNLTNHTVEKASEASETIEIAHKSLIHDWQLLRQWINARRDVLRYQRHLETLAQDWQQRQRPKHPEYLLAGTRLQEALSFMVHYGKELSTSAQTFVMASRRAQRRLRLRTGALTMLVPIALIAGMAASMARHRAVTPWAANPSASTVESAVAPAARGFETRLQPALPKATIDRLAEAVAEETVFAQIHRLPTASSNIVRFERGVPAVIAEAVAPTAAAGPTAPFSIETVGRMRDPNDPDKLIEVWVIRPQGIELIQPDR
;
A
#
# COMPACT_ATOMS: atom_id res chain seq x y z
N MET A 1 4.55 -30.10 -41.19
CA MET A 1 3.29 -30.57 -40.58
C MET A 1 2.16 -30.03 -41.43
N SER A 2 1.25 -30.88 -41.92
CA SER A 2 0.17 -30.43 -42.82
C SER A 2 -0.87 -29.59 -42.06
N ARG A 3 -1.34 -28.54 -42.73
CA ARG A 3 -2.41 -27.64 -42.29
C ARG A 3 -3.47 -27.70 -43.38
N ASP A 4 -4.63 -28.22 -43.06
CA ASP A 4 -5.69 -28.45 -44.03
C ASP A 4 -6.91 -27.62 -43.64
N ALA A 5 -7.56 -27.00 -44.63
CA ALA A 5 -8.74 -26.19 -44.40
C ALA A 5 -9.88 -26.60 -45.34
N LEU A 6 -11.07 -26.78 -44.80
CA LEU A 6 -12.31 -26.95 -45.55
C LEU A 6 -13.13 -25.67 -45.47
N ILE A 7 -13.40 -25.09 -46.64
CA ILE A 7 -14.07 -23.80 -46.77
C ILE A 7 -15.36 -24.01 -47.55
N ILE A 8 -16.49 -23.87 -46.87
CA ILE A 8 -17.83 -24.13 -47.39
C ILE A 8 -18.58 -22.80 -47.50
N GLY A 9 -19.07 -22.47 -48.70
CA GLY A 9 -19.90 -21.28 -48.94
C GLY A 9 -21.06 -21.61 -49.85
N ILE A 10 -22.30 -21.44 -49.37
CA ILE A 10 -23.50 -21.88 -50.09
C ILE A 10 -24.45 -20.70 -50.33
N ASN A 11 -24.60 -20.32 -51.60
CA ASN A 11 -25.51 -19.27 -52.04
C ASN A 11 -26.86 -19.79 -52.54
N GLN A 12 -26.91 -21.03 -53.06
CA GLN A 12 -28.09 -21.59 -53.72
C GLN A 12 -28.71 -22.71 -52.88
N TYR A 13 -30.02 -22.64 -52.69
CA TYR A 13 -30.80 -23.62 -51.94
C TYR A 13 -32.08 -23.96 -52.69
N GLN A 14 -32.55 -25.21 -52.60
CA GLN A 14 -33.78 -25.65 -53.25
C GLN A 14 -35.03 -25.15 -52.51
N ASN A 15 -35.02 -25.20 -51.18
CA ASN A 15 -36.18 -24.91 -50.34
C ASN A 15 -35.94 -23.79 -49.31
N LEU A 16 -34.84 -23.04 -49.44
CA LEU A 16 -34.50 -21.88 -48.61
C LEU A 16 -34.19 -20.67 -49.52
N PRO A 17 -34.32 -19.43 -49.03
CA PRO A 17 -33.95 -18.25 -49.81
C PRO A 17 -32.45 -18.25 -50.14
N PRO A 18 -32.05 -17.84 -51.36
CA PRO A 18 -30.64 -17.77 -51.74
C PRO A 18 -29.91 -16.66 -50.97
N LEU A 19 -28.61 -16.85 -50.77
CA LEU A 19 -27.72 -15.86 -50.12
C LEU A 19 -26.82 -15.19 -51.16
N GLY A 20 -26.52 -13.91 -50.95
CA GLY A 20 -25.67 -13.12 -51.85
C GLY A 20 -24.18 -13.24 -51.51
N ALA A 21 -23.84 -13.25 -50.22
CA ALA A 21 -22.47 -13.06 -49.75
C ALA A 21 -21.70 -14.35 -49.42
N ALA A 22 -22.38 -15.46 -49.10
CA ALA A 22 -21.75 -16.64 -48.48
C ALA A 22 -20.61 -17.28 -49.31
N ALA A 23 -20.78 -17.42 -50.63
CA ALA A 23 -19.74 -17.92 -51.51
C ALA A 23 -18.56 -16.94 -51.67
N ALA A 24 -18.83 -15.63 -51.62
CA ALA A 24 -17.79 -14.60 -51.70
C ALA A 24 -16.98 -14.52 -50.40
N ASP A 25 -17.64 -14.67 -49.25
CA ASP A 25 -17.04 -14.78 -47.92
C ASP A 25 -16.11 -15.99 -47.82
N ALA A 26 -16.61 -17.16 -48.25
CA ALA A 26 -15.84 -18.38 -48.34
C ALA A 26 -14.62 -18.24 -49.26
N GLU A 27 -14.76 -17.64 -50.44
CA GLU A 27 -13.62 -17.44 -51.34
C GLU A 27 -12.56 -16.49 -50.76
N ALA A 28 -12.97 -15.39 -50.12
CA ALA A 28 -12.03 -14.47 -49.47
C ALA A 28 -11.24 -15.15 -48.35
N MET A 29 -11.92 -15.96 -47.52
CA MET A 29 -11.27 -16.77 -46.48
C MET A 29 -10.33 -17.82 -47.07
N ALA A 30 -10.72 -18.49 -48.15
CA ALA A 30 -9.90 -19.47 -48.84
C ALA A 30 -8.60 -18.85 -49.36
N GLN A 31 -8.67 -17.68 -50.01
CA GLN A 31 -7.50 -16.96 -50.51
C GLN A 31 -6.57 -16.53 -49.38
N LEU A 32 -7.12 -15.99 -48.29
CA LEU A 32 -6.32 -15.56 -47.14
C LEU A 32 -5.57 -16.74 -46.50
N LEU A 33 -6.25 -17.86 -46.27
CA LEU A 33 -5.63 -19.04 -45.65
C LEU A 33 -4.61 -19.71 -46.57
N GLN A 34 -4.82 -19.70 -47.89
CA GLN A 34 -3.88 -20.23 -48.86
C GLN A 34 -2.63 -19.35 -49.00
N THR A 35 -2.78 -18.02 -48.94
CA THR A 35 -1.67 -17.06 -49.12
C THR A 35 -0.89 -16.75 -47.84
N ARG A 36 -1.58 -16.64 -46.69
CA ARG A 36 -1.01 -16.20 -45.40
C ARG A 36 -1.01 -17.29 -44.32
N GLY A 37 -1.83 -18.33 -44.49
CA GLY A 37 -2.01 -19.40 -43.52
C GLY A 37 -1.28 -20.69 -43.84
N GLU A 38 -0.65 -20.81 -45.03
CA GLU A 38 0.01 -22.03 -45.50
C GLU A 38 -0.92 -23.27 -45.47
N PHE A 39 -2.24 -23.05 -45.58
CA PHE A 39 -3.21 -24.15 -45.59
C PHE A 39 -3.33 -24.77 -46.99
N ARG A 40 -3.51 -26.08 -47.03
CA ARG A 40 -4.10 -26.78 -48.16
C ARG A 40 -5.60 -26.58 -48.08
N VAL A 41 -6.12 -25.71 -48.92
CA VAL A 41 -7.53 -25.29 -48.88
C VAL A 41 -8.36 -26.14 -49.85
N GLN A 42 -9.33 -26.87 -49.32
CA GLN A 42 -10.40 -27.51 -50.07
C GLN A 42 -11.61 -26.56 -50.09
N ARG A 43 -12.08 -26.19 -51.28
CA ARG A 43 -13.25 -25.34 -51.48
C ARG A 43 -14.48 -26.22 -51.72
N LEU A 44 -15.64 -25.82 -51.20
CA LEU A 44 -16.90 -26.52 -51.45
C LEU A 44 -18.04 -25.50 -51.62
N PRO A 45 -18.68 -25.40 -52.80
CA PRO A 45 -18.41 -26.17 -54.02
C PRO A 45 -17.16 -25.67 -54.77
N GLU A 46 -16.35 -26.58 -55.30
CA GLU A 46 -15.16 -26.23 -56.08
C GLU A 46 -15.51 -26.03 -57.57
N ILE A 47 -15.09 -24.90 -58.13
CA ILE A 47 -15.14 -24.62 -59.57
C ILE A 47 -13.78 -24.12 -60.07
N VAL A 48 -13.54 -24.24 -61.36
CA VAL A 48 -12.39 -23.57 -62.02
C VAL A 48 -12.91 -22.27 -62.63
N ALA A 49 -12.52 -21.14 -62.06
CA ALA A 49 -12.80 -19.80 -62.58
C ALA A 49 -11.47 -19.15 -62.97
N GLU A 50 -11.37 -18.65 -64.21
CA GLU A 50 -10.15 -17.97 -64.70
C GLU A 50 -8.85 -18.79 -64.56
N GLY A 51 -8.95 -20.12 -64.65
CA GLY A 51 -7.81 -21.04 -64.50
C GLY A 51 -7.35 -21.29 -63.05
N GLN A 52 -8.08 -20.77 -62.05
CA GLN A 52 -7.83 -21.00 -60.63
C GLN A 52 -9.03 -21.68 -59.95
N LEU A 53 -8.77 -22.42 -58.88
CA LEU A 53 -9.82 -23.03 -58.05
C LEU A 53 -10.51 -21.95 -57.22
N ALA A 54 -11.83 -21.89 -57.29
CA ALA A 54 -12.67 -20.90 -56.59
C ALA A 54 -13.94 -21.55 -56.02
N VAL A 55 -14.58 -20.88 -55.05
CA VAL A 55 -15.89 -21.29 -54.51
C VAL A 55 -17.00 -20.93 -55.51
N GLY A 56 -17.80 -21.91 -55.91
CA GLY A 56 -18.84 -21.75 -56.93
C GLY A 56 -20.07 -20.98 -56.47
N GLN A 57 -20.27 -19.76 -56.97
CA GLN A 57 -21.42 -18.91 -56.57
C GLN A 57 -22.81 -19.44 -56.95
N ARG A 58 -22.89 -20.31 -57.97
CA ARG A 58 -24.15 -20.88 -58.49
C ARG A 58 -24.21 -22.40 -58.41
N THR A 59 -23.24 -23.02 -57.73
CA THR A 59 -23.14 -24.48 -57.63
C THR A 59 -23.79 -24.94 -56.33
N ALA A 60 -24.55 -26.02 -56.39
CA ALA A 60 -25.20 -26.60 -55.22
C ALA A 60 -24.23 -27.49 -54.43
N VAL A 61 -24.38 -27.54 -53.10
CA VAL A 61 -23.68 -28.46 -52.20
C VAL A 61 -24.72 -29.33 -51.53
N THR A 62 -24.65 -30.65 -51.73
CA THR A 62 -25.56 -31.61 -51.07
C THR A 62 -25.08 -31.96 -49.67
N THR A 63 -26.00 -32.44 -48.83
CA THR A 63 -25.69 -32.92 -47.47
C THR A 63 -24.59 -33.98 -47.50
N GLN A 64 -24.73 -34.96 -48.40
CA GLN A 64 -23.75 -36.04 -48.57
C GLN A 64 -22.36 -35.51 -48.93
N ALA A 65 -22.26 -34.57 -49.88
CA ALA A 65 -20.96 -34.02 -50.30
C ALA A 65 -20.27 -33.25 -49.15
N ALA A 66 -21.03 -32.51 -48.36
CA ALA A 66 -20.52 -31.78 -47.21
C ALA A 66 -20.08 -32.73 -46.07
N GLU A 67 -20.85 -33.79 -45.78
CA GLU A 67 -20.47 -34.82 -44.81
C GLU A 67 -19.19 -35.55 -45.21
N GLU A 68 -19.07 -35.97 -46.48
CA GLU A 68 -17.87 -36.61 -47.00
C GLU A 68 -16.63 -35.72 -46.85
N ALA A 69 -16.77 -34.42 -47.10
CA ALA A 69 -15.68 -33.45 -46.93
C ALA A 69 -15.30 -33.26 -45.45
N LEU A 70 -16.28 -33.15 -44.56
CA LEU A 70 -16.06 -33.03 -43.12
C LEU A 70 -15.36 -34.26 -42.54
N ILE A 71 -15.79 -35.47 -42.95
CA ILE A 71 -15.15 -36.72 -42.53
C ILE A 71 -13.70 -36.77 -43.01
N ARG A 72 -13.42 -36.36 -44.26
CA ARG A 72 -12.05 -36.32 -44.79
C ARG A 72 -11.14 -35.36 -44.01
N LEU A 73 -11.66 -34.19 -43.60
CA LEU A 73 -10.90 -33.21 -42.82
C LEU A 73 -10.68 -33.66 -41.37
N LEU A 74 -11.75 -34.05 -40.67
CA LEU A 74 -11.74 -34.26 -39.22
C LEU A 74 -11.45 -35.71 -38.83
N LYS A 75 -11.74 -36.71 -39.66
CA LYS A 75 -11.51 -38.12 -39.37
C LYS A 75 -10.88 -38.86 -40.57
N PRO A 76 -9.67 -38.43 -41.01
CA PRO A 76 -9.02 -39.02 -42.19
C PRO A 76 -8.68 -40.49 -41.96
N GLN A 77 -8.92 -41.33 -42.97
CA GLN A 77 -8.55 -42.75 -42.93
C GLN A 77 -7.04 -42.90 -43.21
N GLY A 78 -6.25 -43.28 -42.18
CA GLY A 78 -4.81 -43.57 -42.30
C GLY A 78 -3.92 -42.89 -41.26
N LYS A 79 -2.59 -43.06 -41.36
CA LYS A 79 -1.59 -42.53 -40.39
C LYS A 79 -1.22 -41.05 -40.56
N SER A 80 -1.86 -40.32 -41.47
CA SER A 80 -1.47 -38.95 -41.84
C SER A 80 -2.61 -37.95 -41.59
N ALA A 81 -3.03 -37.82 -40.33
CA ALA A 81 -3.94 -36.73 -39.94
C ALA A 81 -3.20 -35.37 -40.01
N PRO A 82 -3.87 -34.29 -40.44
CA PRO A 82 -3.27 -32.96 -40.38
C PRO A 82 -2.97 -32.58 -38.94
N ASN A 83 -1.95 -31.74 -38.75
CA ASN A 83 -1.63 -31.23 -37.42
C ASN A 83 -2.63 -30.14 -37.00
N LEU A 84 -3.12 -29.38 -37.99
CA LEU A 84 -4.15 -28.36 -37.84
C LEU A 84 -5.21 -28.54 -38.92
N ALA A 85 -6.46 -28.73 -38.51
CA ALA A 85 -7.63 -28.71 -39.38
C ALA A 85 -8.44 -27.42 -39.12
N LEU A 86 -8.85 -26.72 -40.18
CA LEU A 86 -9.74 -25.56 -40.08
C LEU A 86 -11.00 -25.78 -40.90
N LEU A 87 -12.17 -25.66 -40.27
CA LEU A 87 -13.46 -25.61 -40.92
C LEU A 87 -13.98 -24.17 -40.90
N TYR A 88 -14.32 -23.64 -42.07
CA TYR A 88 -15.09 -22.40 -42.20
C TYR A 88 -16.37 -22.71 -42.98
N PHE A 89 -17.51 -22.35 -42.43
CA PHE A 89 -18.82 -22.50 -43.05
C PHE A 89 -19.52 -21.14 -43.11
N SER A 90 -20.00 -20.75 -44.29
CA SER A 90 -20.86 -19.59 -44.50
C SER A 90 -22.13 -20.01 -45.25
N GLY A 91 -23.30 -19.70 -44.69
CA GLY A 91 -24.59 -20.14 -45.22
C GLY A 91 -25.75 -19.99 -44.25
N HIS A 92 -26.85 -20.69 -44.51
CA HIS A 92 -27.98 -20.77 -43.57
C HIS A 92 -27.69 -21.74 -42.43
N GLY A 93 -28.12 -21.38 -41.24
CA GLY A 93 -28.22 -22.30 -40.11
C GLY A 93 -29.67 -22.41 -39.67
N LEU A 94 -30.10 -23.62 -39.32
CA LEU A 94 -31.47 -23.97 -38.99
C LEU A 94 -31.57 -24.50 -37.57
N GLN A 95 -32.77 -24.42 -37.00
CA GLN A 95 -33.07 -24.98 -35.68
C GLN A 95 -34.36 -25.79 -35.74
N ARG A 96 -34.36 -26.96 -35.09
CA ARG A 96 -35.53 -27.81 -34.90
C ARG A 96 -35.93 -27.81 -33.42
N GLU A 97 -37.20 -27.52 -33.13
CA GLU A 97 -37.79 -27.66 -31.80
C GLU A 97 -38.71 -28.89 -31.77
N ALA A 98 -38.17 -30.04 -31.37
CA ALA A 98 -38.91 -31.30 -31.23
C ALA A 98 -38.70 -31.91 -29.83
N GLY A 99 -38.93 -31.11 -28.78
CA GLY A 99 -38.70 -31.48 -27.37
C GLY A 99 -37.25 -31.33 -26.91
N ILE A 100 -36.28 -31.51 -27.81
CA ILE A 100 -34.87 -31.11 -27.64
C ILE A 100 -34.57 -30.09 -28.75
N ARG A 101 -33.87 -29.00 -28.39
CA ARG A 101 -33.40 -27.99 -29.34
C ARG A 101 -32.14 -28.50 -30.03
N GLU A 102 -32.19 -28.65 -31.35
CA GLU A 102 -31.03 -29.07 -32.15
C GLU A 102 -30.80 -28.09 -33.31
N GLY A 103 -29.53 -27.74 -33.56
CA GLY A 103 -29.11 -26.85 -34.64
C GLY A 103 -28.46 -27.62 -35.80
N TYR A 104 -28.62 -27.08 -37.01
CA TYR A 104 -28.16 -27.69 -38.25
C TYR A 104 -27.51 -26.66 -39.17
N LEU A 105 -26.49 -27.08 -39.94
CA LEU A 105 -25.93 -26.33 -41.06
C LEU A 105 -26.69 -26.70 -42.33
N ALA A 106 -27.36 -25.73 -42.95
CA ALA A 106 -28.15 -25.99 -44.14
C ALA A 106 -27.25 -26.17 -45.37
N THR A 107 -27.58 -27.19 -46.17
CA THR A 107 -27.02 -27.47 -47.48
C THR A 107 -28.04 -27.18 -48.57
N SER A 108 -27.64 -27.19 -49.84
CA SER A 108 -28.53 -26.82 -50.96
C SER A 108 -29.77 -27.70 -51.11
N ASP A 109 -29.69 -28.96 -50.66
CA ASP A 109 -30.76 -29.98 -50.67
C ASP A 109 -31.57 -30.03 -49.36
N THR A 110 -31.34 -29.10 -48.44
CA THR A 110 -32.08 -28.99 -47.18
C THR A 110 -33.55 -28.64 -47.45
N ASP A 111 -34.45 -29.33 -46.75
CA ASP A 111 -35.89 -29.16 -46.80
C ASP A 111 -36.50 -29.33 -45.39
N PRO A 112 -36.71 -28.22 -44.66
CA PRO A 112 -37.29 -28.26 -43.32
C PRO A 112 -38.72 -28.83 -43.30
N VAL A 113 -39.46 -28.79 -44.42
CA VAL A 113 -40.85 -29.25 -44.49
C VAL A 113 -40.93 -30.77 -44.49
N THR A 114 -39.99 -31.44 -45.16
CA THR A 114 -39.89 -32.91 -45.18
C THR A 114 -39.04 -33.47 -44.03
N GLY A 115 -38.46 -32.59 -43.20
CA GLY A 115 -37.64 -32.96 -42.05
C GLY A 115 -36.16 -33.17 -42.35
N ASN A 116 -35.68 -32.80 -43.55
CA ASN A 116 -34.27 -32.79 -43.90
C ASN A 116 -33.65 -31.43 -43.55
N PHE A 117 -32.92 -31.33 -42.44
CA PHE A 117 -32.35 -30.07 -41.96
C PHE A 117 -30.88 -29.83 -42.37
N GLY A 118 -30.26 -30.74 -43.13
CA GLY A 118 -28.84 -30.68 -43.48
C GLY A 118 -27.94 -31.33 -42.43
N ILE A 119 -26.77 -30.75 -42.17
CA ILE A 119 -25.77 -31.35 -41.27
C ILE A 119 -26.09 -31.00 -39.81
N SER A 120 -26.30 -32.00 -38.97
CA SER A 120 -26.51 -31.78 -37.53
C SER A 120 -25.24 -31.26 -36.83
N LEU A 121 -25.38 -30.22 -36.02
CA LEU A 121 -24.30 -29.73 -35.14
C LEU A 121 -23.96 -30.73 -34.02
N SER A 122 -24.92 -31.58 -33.61
CA SER A 122 -24.66 -32.64 -32.61
C SER A 122 -23.76 -33.74 -33.22
N TRP A 123 -24.00 -34.08 -34.49
CA TRP A 123 -23.14 -34.97 -35.25
C TRP A 123 -21.75 -34.37 -35.50
N LEU A 124 -21.67 -33.09 -35.92
CA LEU A 124 -20.39 -32.40 -36.13
C LEU A 124 -19.55 -32.36 -34.84
N ARG A 125 -20.18 -32.08 -33.69
CA ARG A 125 -19.54 -32.11 -32.38
C ARG A 125 -18.93 -33.48 -32.09
N ARG A 126 -19.69 -34.56 -32.28
CA ARG A 126 -19.21 -35.93 -32.07
C ARG A 126 -18.04 -36.28 -33.01
N LEU A 127 -18.07 -35.78 -34.24
CA LEU A 127 -16.98 -35.93 -35.20
C LEU A 127 -15.70 -35.20 -34.75
N ILE A 128 -15.81 -34.02 -34.13
CA ILE A 128 -14.69 -33.27 -33.54
C ILE A 128 -14.12 -33.98 -32.30
N GLU A 129 -15.00 -34.53 -31.45
CA GLU A 129 -14.63 -35.29 -30.25
C GLU A 129 -13.84 -36.56 -30.59
N GLU A 130 -14.27 -37.29 -31.63
CA GLU A 130 -13.61 -38.52 -32.08
C GLU A 130 -12.43 -38.28 -33.05
N SER A 131 -12.11 -37.01 -33.33
CA SER A 131 -11.08 -36.65 -34.31
C SER A 131 -9.66 -36.95 -33.81
N PRO A 132 -8.80 -37.62 -34.62
CA PRO A 132 -7.38 -37.78 -34.29
C PRO A 132 -6.56 -36.49 -34.49
N VAL A 133 -7.16 -35.40 -34.95
CA VAL A 133 -6.47 -34.13 -35.23
C VAL A 133 -6.14 -33.40 -33.93
N ARG A 134 -4.87 -33.00 -33.78
CA ARG A 134 -4.38 -32.33 -32.57
C ARG A 134 -4.90 -30.90 -32.43
N GLN A 135 -4.97 -30.14 -33.51
CA GLN A 135 -5.47 -28.77 -33.48
C GLN A 135 -6.66 -28.62 -34.43
N ILE A 136 -7.82 -28.19 -33.92
CA ILE A 136 -9.02 -28.01 -34.75
C ILE A 136 -9.55 -26.58 -34.54
N VAL A 137 -9.83 -25.91 -35.64
CA VAL A 137 -10.46 -24.58 -35.67
C VAL A 137 -11.78 -24.70 -36.41
N VAL A 138 -12.88 -24.27 -35.80
CA VAL A 138 -14.21 -24.28 -36.42
C VAL A 138 -14.77 -22.87 -36.39
N ILE A 139 -15.16 -22.36 -37.55
CA ILE A 139 -15.74 -21.03 -37.72
C ILE A 139 -17.06 -21.18 -38.46
N LEU A 140 -18.16 -20.82 -37.81
CA LEU A 140 -19.51 -20.94 -38.34
C LEU A 140 -20.14 -19.55 -38.51
N ASP A 141 -20.21 -19.09 -39.75
CA ASP A 141 -20.83 -17.84 -40.17
C ASP A 141 -22.26 -18.08 -40.67
N CYS A 142 -23.14 -18.39 -39.73
CA CYS A 142 -24.56 -18.67 -39.99
C CYS A 142 -25.44 -18.39 -38.75
N CYS A 143 -26.74 -18.20 -38.99
CA CYS A 143 -27.76 -18.08 -37.93
C CYS A 143 -27.80 -19.35 -37.07
N HIS A 144 -28.12 -19.23 -35.77
CA HIS A 144 -28.27 -20.38 -34.85
C HIS A 144 -27.01 -21.26 -34.67
N SER A 145 -25.84 -20.82 -35.16
CA SER A 145 -24.55 -21.50 -34.98
C SER A 145 -24.16 -21.68 -33.51
N GLY A 146 -24.72 -20.86 -32.62
CA GLY A 146 -24.58 -20.98 -31.16
C GLY A 146 -25.09 -22.30 -30.58
N ALA A 147 -25.93 -23.07 -31.28
CA ALA A 147 -26.42 -24.38 -30.81
C ALA A 147 -25.30 -25.45 -30.71
N LEU A 148 -24.14 -25.20 -31.33
CA LEU A 148 -22.92 -25.98 -31.07
C LEU A 148 -22.48 -25.90 -29.59
N PHE A 149 -22.87 -24.83 -28.89
CA PHE A 149 -22.46 -24.47 -27.53
C PHE A 149 -23.51 -24.78 -26.43
N ASN A 150 -24.46 -25.70 -26.63
CA ASN A 150 -25.49 -25.96 -25.61
C ASN A 150 -24.89 -26.71 -24.38
N PHE A 151 -24.41 -25.94 -23.39
CA PHE A 151 -23.54 -26.34 -22.27
C PHE A 151 -24.29 -26.97 -21.08
N LYS A 152 -24.59 -28.27 -21.14
CA LYS A 152 -24.80 -29.08 -19.92
C LYS A 152 -23.97 -30.35 -19.81
N GLU A 153 -23.31 -30.78 -20.87
CA GLU A 153 -22.48 -31.98 -20.87
C GLU A 153 -21.10 -31.67 -21.47
N ALA A 154 -20.08 -31.89 -20.65
CA ALA A 154 -18.64 -32.02 -20.94
C ALA A 154 -18.07 -31.39 -22.22
N ASN A 155 -17.15 -30.43 -22.03
CA ASN A 155 -15.96 -30.16 -22.84
C ASN A 155 -15.75 -31.18 -23.99
N PRO A 156 -16.09 -30.84 -25.25
CA PRO A 156 -16.18 -31.78 -26.37
C PRO A 156 -14.79 -32.22 -26.86
N GLY A 157 -14.07 -32.95 -26.01
CA GLY A 157 -12.81 -33.60 -26.36
C GLY A 157 -11.54 -32.83 -25.99
N ALA A 158 -11.48 -32.16 -24.82
CA ALA A 158 -10.18 -31.78 -24.24
C ALA A 158 -9.43 -33.03 -23.74
N ALA A 159 -8.93 -33.83 -24.68
CA ALA A 159 -7.90 -34.80 -24.42
C ALA A 159 -6.54 -34.08 -24.29
N GLU A 160 -5.65 -34.65 -23.48
CA GLU A 160 -4.29 -34.15 -23.29
C GLU A 160 -3.57 -33.98 -24.65
N GLY A 161 -3.06 -32.78 -24.92
CA GLY A 161 -2.34 -32.48 -26.17
C GLY A 161 -3.21 -32.06 -27.37
N CYS A 162 -4.51 -31.87 -27.18
CA CYS A 162 -5.41 -31.31 -28.20
C CYS A 162 -5.72 -29.83 -27.94
N SER A 163 -5.66 -29.00 -28.99
CA SER A 163 -6.13 -27.60 -28.98
C SER A 163 -7.36 -27.43 -29.84
N ARG A 164 -8.33 -26.63 -29.40
CA ARG A 164 -9.56 -26.33 -30.13
C ARG A 164 -9.86 -24.83 -30.08
N LEU A 165 -10.31 -24.28 -31.19
CA LEU A 165 -10.90 -22.94 -31.29
C LEU A 165 -12.23 -23.07 -32.02
N MET A 166 -13.32 -22.60 -31.42
CA MET A 166 -14.63 -22.51 -32.05
C MET A 166 -15.11 -21.07 -32.05
N ILE A 167 -15.62 -20.61 -33.19
CA ILE A 167 -16.19 -19.29 -33.40
C ILE A 167 -17.57 -19.47 -34.02
N ALA A 168 -18.62 -18.99 -33.36
CA ALA A 168 -19.96 -18.93 -33.95
C ALA A 168 -20.41 -17.48 -34.08
N ALA A 169 -21.07 -17.16 -35.19
CA ALA A 169 -21.47 -15.81 -35.54
C ALA A 169 -22.67 -15.28 -34.74
N SER A 170 -23.48 -16.13 -34.12
CA SER A 170 -24.68 -15.71 -33.39
C SER A 170 -24.94 -16.56 -32.14
N ARG A 171 -25.61 -15.95 -31.15
CA ARG A 171 -26.19 -16.67 -30.01
C ARG A 171 -27.41 -17.48 -30.47
N GLU A 172 -27.79 -18.53 -29.72
CA GLU A 172 -28.88 -19.48 -30.07
C GLU A 172 -30.21 -18.82 -30.50
N TYR A 173 -30.48 -17.58 -30.07
CA TYR A 173 -31.75 -16.86 -30.24
C TYR A 173 -31.69 -15.66 -31.20
N GLN A 174 -30.59 -15.44 -31.92
CA GLN A 174 -30.43 -14.27 -32.80
C GLN A 174 -30.26 -14.67 -34.27
N ALA A 175 -31.04 -14.04 -35.15
CA ALA A 175 -30.79 -14.09 -36.60
C ALA A 175 -29.51 -13.29 -36.90
N ALA A 176 -28.58 -13.87 -37.66
CA ALA A 176 -27.43 -13.16 -38.20
C ALA A 176 -27.93 -12.18 -39.28
N TYR A 177 -27.48 -10.93 -39.22
CA TYR A 177 -27.81 -9.91 -40.21
C TYR A 177 -26.73 -9.85 -41.29
N GLU A 178 -27.13 -9.93 -42.56
CA GLU A 178 -26.30 -9.44 -43.66
C GLU A 178 -26.25 -7.90 -43.56
N SER A 179 -25.04 -7.32 -43.63
CA SER A 179 -24.89 -5.85 -43.69
C SER A 179 -25.55 -5.35 -44.96
N LEU A 180 -26.48 -4.40 -44.83
CA LEU A 180 -27.27 -3.84 -45.93
C LEU A 180 -26.43 -3.08 -46.98
N ASP A 181 -25.12 -2.88 -46.76
CA ASP A 181 -24.20 -2.17 -47.68
C ASP A 181 -22.79 -2.81 -47.81
N GLY A 182 -22.56 -4.03 -47.31
CA GLY A 182 -21.23 -4.66 -47.26
C GLY A 182 -20.97 -5.72 -48.34
N ARG A 183 -19.72 -5.84 -48.84
CA ARG A 183 -19.29 -6.92 -49.76
C ARG A 183 -19.18 -8.30 -49.08
N HIS A 184 -19.10 -8.32 -47.75
CA HIS A 184 -18.93 -9.51 -46.91
C HIS A 184 -19.84 -9.46 -45.68
N SER A 185 -20.13 -10.61 -45.08
CA SER A 185 -20.80 -10.66 -43.76
C SER A 185 -19.96 -10.00 -42.66
N ILE A 186 -20.63 -9.53 -41.60
CA ILE A 186 -20.02 -8.77 -40.51
C ILE A 186 -18.92 -9.56 -39.81
N LEU A 187 -19.17 -10.85 -39.51
CA LEU A 187 -18.16 -11.72 -38.90
C LEU A 187 -17.00 -11.97 -39.85
N THR A 188 -17.28 -12.30 -41.12
CA THR A 188 -16.22 -12.53 -42.11
C THR A 188 -15.32 -11.32 -42.31
N GLN A 189 -15.88 -10.11 -42.35
CA GLN A 189 -15.09 -8.89 -42.46
C GLN A 189 -14.15 -8.69 -41.24
N ALA A 190 -14.63 -8.99 -40.04
CA ALA A 190 -13.81 -8.95 -38.83
C ALA A 190 -12.72 -10.05 -38.83
N LEU A 191 -13.01 -11.23 -39.37
CA LEU A 191 -12.06 -12.34 -39.50
C LEU A 191 -10.98 -12.06 -40.55
N LEU A 192 -11.33 -11.53 -41.72
CA LEU A 192 -10.38 -11.21 -42.78
C LEU A 192 -9.35 -10.18 -42.31
N SER A 193 -9.80 -9.13 -41.62
CA SER A 193 -8.90 -8.15 -41.00
C SER A 193 -8.13 -8.73 -39.81
N GLY A 194 -8.74 -9.60 -39.01
CA GLY A 194 -8.12 -10.21 -37.83
C GLY A 194 -7.08 -11.29 -38.14
N LEU A 195 -7.19 -11.94 -39.30
CA LEU A 195 -6.25 -12.96 -39.76
C LEU A 195 -5.11 -12.38 -40.61
N ASP A 196 -5.07 -11.08 -40.87
CA ASP A 196 -3.95 -10.46 -41.57
C ASP A 196 -2.71 -10.37 -40.65
N PRO A 197 -1.62 -11.12 -40.92
CA PRO A 197 -0.42 -11.07 -40.09
C PRO A 197 0.32 -9.73 -40.18
N ALA A 198 0.06 -8.89 -41.19
CA ALA A 198 0.66 -7.57 -41.30
C ALA A 198 0.18 -6.60 -40.20
N ARG A 199 -0.92 -6.91 -39.52
CA ARG A 199 -1.49 -6.06 -38.46
C ARG A 199 -0.68 -6.10 -37.16
N LEU A 200 0.10 -7.16 -36.92
CA LEU A 200 0.91 -7.32 -35.72
C LEU A 200 2.38 -7.24 -36.09
N GLU A 201 3.16 -6.51 -35.29
CA GLU A 201 4.61 -6.45 -35.45
C GLU A 201 5.29 -7.84 -35.32
N SER A 202 4.64 -8.77 -34.62
CA SER A 202 5.09 -10.17 -34.52
C SER A 202 5.05 -10.91 -35.85
N GLY A 203 4.26 -10.44 -36.82
CA GLY A 203 3.99 -11.12 -38.08
C GLY A 203 3.26 -12.46 -37.90
N GLN A 204 2.66 -12.74 -36.74
CA GLN A 204 1.94 -14.00 -36.47
C GLN A 204 0.62 -13.73 -35.76
N ILE A 205 -0.46 -14.31 -36.29
CA ILE A 205 -1.78 -14.27 -35.65
C ILE A 205 -2.03 -15.60 -34.95
N SER A 206 -2.34 -15.55 -33.65
CA SER A 206 -2.82 -16.71 -32.89
C SER A 206 -4.33 -16.66 -32.64
N ASN A 207 -4.89 -17.77 -32.15
CA ASN A 207 -6.28 -17.84 -31.71
C ASN A 207 -6.62 -16.76 -30.68
N HIS A 208 -5.73 -16.45 -29.74
CA HIS A 208 -5.94 -15.39 -28.76
C HIS A 208 -5.99 -14.01 -29.41
N SER A 209 -5.00 -13.67 -30.24
CA SER A 209 -4.96 -12.39 -30.95
C SER A 209 -6.13 -12.20 -31.92
N LEU A 210 -6.64 -13.29 -32.50
CA LEU A 210 -7.82 -13.26 -33.37
C LEU A 210 -9.08 -12.98 -32.55
N ILE A 211 -9.28 -13.67 -31.43
CA ILE A 211 -10.45 -13.47 -30.55
C ILE A 211 -10.50 -12.04 -30.05
N ASP A 212 -9.37 -11.51 -29.56
CA ASP A 212 -9.30 -10.13 -29.06
C ASP A 212 -9.67 -9.13 -30.16
N TRP A 213 -9.20 -9.37 -31.39
CA TRP A 213 -9.52 -8.50 -32.53
C TRP A 213 -11.00 -8.54 -32.89
N VAL A 214 -11.55 -9.73 -33.10
CA VAL A 214 -12.95 -9.89 -33.52
C VAL A 214 -13.89 -9.38 -32.41
N SER A 215 -13.57 -9.63 -31.15
CA SER A 215 -14.35 -9.13 -30.00
C SER A 215 -14.34 -7.60 -29.91
N ASN A 216 -13.20 -6.96 -30.23
CA ASN A 216 -13.10 -5.50 -30.21
C ASN A 216 -13.77 -4.86 -31.43
N GLN A 217 -13.61 -5.43 -32.63
CA GLN A 217 -14.23 -4.92 -33.86
C GLN A 217 -15.76 -4.98 -33.80
N LEU A 218 -16.31 -6.03 -33.19
CA LEU A 218 -17.76 -6.23 -33.09
C LEU A 218 -18.34 -5.71 -31.77
N LYS A 219 -17.58 -4.91 -31.01
CA LYS A 219 -18.03 -4.35 -29.73
C LYS A 219 -19.13 -3.31 -29.96
N GLY A 220 -20.36 -3.63 -29.55
CA GLY A 220 -21.51 -2.75 -29.72
C GLY A 220 -22.37 -3.05 -30.97
N GLU A 221 -21.93 -4.00 -31.80
CA GLU A 221 -22.75 -4.53 -32.90
C GLU A 221 -23.87 -5.43 -32.37
N VAL A 222 -24.99 -5.50 -33.10
CA VAL A 222 -26.13 -6.38 -32.77
C VAL A 222 -25.70 -7.85 -32.75
N GLN A 223 -24.78 -8.21 -33.63
CA GLN A 223 -24.19 -9.54 -33.74
C GLN A 223 -22.96 -9.66 -32.82
N GLN A 224 -23.05 -10.52 -31.81
CA GLN A 224 -21.97 -10.80 -30.86
C GLN A 224 -21.51 -12.26 -31.03
N PRO A 225 -20.31 -12.51 -31.58
CA PRO A 225 -19.82 -13.87 -31.78
C PRO A 225 -19.52 -14.57 -30.45
N LEU A 226 -19.66 -15.90 -30.45
CA LEU A 226 -19.32 -16.76 -29.34
C LEU A 226 -17.97 -17.44 -29.63
N PHE A 227 -17.10 -17.48 -28.62
CA PHE A 227 -15.78 -18.09 -28.70
C PHE A 227 -15.64 -19.18 -27.66
N GLU A 228 -15.13 -20.33 -28.08
CA GLU A 228 -14.67 -21.38 -27.17
C GLU A 228 -13.24 -21.78 -27.53
N CYS A 229 -12.38 -21.76 -26.53
CA CYS A 229 -10.96 -22.12 -26.67
C CYS A 229 -10.59 -23.16 -25.64
N SER A 230 -9.92 -24.21 -26.08
CA SER A 230 -9.33 -25.22 -25.21
C SER A 230 -7.93 -25.62 -25.69
N GLY A 231 -7.06 -26.01 -24.76
CA GLY A 231 -5.68 -26.42 -25.06
C GLY A 231 -4.69 -25.26 -25.27
N ALA A 232 -3.61 -25.52 -26.02
CA ALA A 232 -2.50 -24.60 -26.25
C ALA A 232 -2.76 -23.63 -27.42
N GLU A 233 -1.97 -22.56 -27.50
CA GLU A 233 -2.03 -21.54 -28.56
C GLU A 233 -1.96 -22.17 -29.98
N ILE A 234 -2.89 -21.74 -30.85
CA ILE A 234 -2.96 -22.15 -32.25
C ILE A 234 -2.54 -20.95 -33.10
N ILE A 235 -1.45 -21.10 -33.86
CA ILE A 235 -1.03 -20.08 -34.83
C ILE A 235 -1.84 -20.25 -36.12
N LEU A 236 -2.52 -19.20 -36.54
CA LEU A 236 -3.46 -19.21 -37.67
C LEU A 236 -2.82 -18.66 -38.96
N THR A 237 -2.11 -17.53 -38.92
CA THR A 237 -1.42 -16.95 -40.10
C THR A 237 -0.06 -16.37 -39.74
N ARG A 238 0.83 -16.26 -40.74
CA ARG A 238 2.21 -15.78 -40.59
C ARG A 238 2.65 -14.90 -41.77
N ALA A 239 3.50 -13.92 -41.51
CA ALA A 239 4.19 -13.15 -42.53
C ALA A 239 5.40 -13.94 -43.08
N THR A 240 5.40 -14.25 -44.38
CA THR A 240 6.50 -14.97 -45.05
C THR A 240 7.79 -14.15 -45.06
N GLY A 241 8.91 -14.73 -44.62
CA GLY A 241 10.24 -14.11 -44.68
C GLY A 241 10.69 -13.36 -43.42
N PHE A 242 9.91 -13.39 -42.33
CA PHE A 242 10.28 -12.75 -41.07
C PHE A 242 11.33 -13.60 -40.32
N LYS A 243 12.60 -13.17 -40.35
CA LYS A 243 13.54 -13.56 -39.30
C LYS A 243 13.07 -12.86 -38.02
N PRO A 244 12.83 -13.59 -36.91
CA PRO A 244 12.33 -12.95 -35.70
C PRO A 244 13.29 -11.81 -35.32
N PRO A 245 12.81 -10.58 -35.09
CA PRO A 245 13.60 -9.60 -34.39
C PRO A 245 14.02 -10.26 -33.08
N GLN A 246 15.30 -10.13 -32.74
CA GLN A 246 15.81 -10.62 -31.47
C GLN A 246 14.91 -10.08 -30.36
N ILE A 247 14.09 -10.98 -29.80
CA ILE A 247 13.16 -10.68 -28.72
C ILE A 247 14.04 -10.16 -27.58
N LYS A 248 13.96 -8.85 -27.31
CA LYS A 248 14.40 -8.30 -26.04
C LYS A 248 13.48 -8.89 -24.97
N ALA A 249 13.98 -9.94 -24.34
CA ALA A 249 13.63 -10.46 -23.02
C ALA A 249 12.16 -10.26 -22.56
N ARG A 250 11.18 -10.73 -23.33
CA ARG A 250 9.99 -11.31 -22.68
C ARG A 250 10.47 -12.57 -21.98
N ILE A 251 10.29 -12.62 -20.66
CA ILE A 251 10.59 -13.75 -19.78
C ILE A 251 10.33 -15.03 -20.58
N SER A 252 11.41 -15.73 -20.96
CA SER A 252 11.31 -16.95 -21.77
C SER A 252 10.34 -17.92 -21.09
N THR A 253 9.69 -18.82 -21.81
CA THR A 253 8.87 -19.88 -21.19
C THR A 253 9.66 -20.61 -20.08
N LEU A 254 10.99 -20.72 -20.26
CA LEU A 254 11.95 -21.15 -19.25
C LEU A 254 12.08 -20.20 -18.04
N ALA A 255 12.06 -18.89 -18.23
CA ALA A 255 12.06 -17.91 -17.14
C ALA A 255 10.69 -17.83 -16.42
N LYS A 256 9.56 -18.09 -17.11
CA LYS A 256 8.21 -18.21 -16.50
C LYS A 256 8.10 -19.49 -15.66
N LEU A 257 8.58 -20.61 -16.20
CA LEU A 257 8.71 -21.87 -15.48
C LEU A 257 9.70 -21.74 -14.30
N ARG A 258 10.80 -21.00 -14.47
CA ARG A 258 11.72 -20.66 -13.38
C ARG A 258 11.04 -19.82 -12.31
N GLN A 259 10.32 -18.76 -12.65
CA GLN A 259 9.61 -17.90 -11.68
C GLN A 259 8.53 -18.64 -10.89
N LEU A 260 7.83 -19.58 -11.53
CA LEU A 260 6.94 -20.53 -10.85
C LEU A 260 7.70 -21.46 -9.88
N SER A 261 8.89 -21.96 -10.27
CA SER A 261 9.75 -22.76 -9.39
C SER A 261 10.47 -21.96 -8.29
N TYR A 262 10.67 -20.64 -8.48
CA TYR A 262 11.31 -19.72 -7.53
C TYR A 262 10.32 -18.94 -6.65
N GLY A 263 9.01 -19.22 -6.73
CA GLY A 263 8.02 -18.63 -5.83
C GLY A 263 7.73 -17.14 -6.05
N PHE A 264 7.82 -16.63 -7.28
CA PHE A 264 7.43 -15.25 -7.59
C PHE A 264 5.91 -15.08 -7.46
N CYS A 265 5.47 -14.11 -6.65
CA CYS A 265 4.06 -13.77 -6.45
C CYS A 265 3.68 -12.54 -7.29
N PRO A 266 2.66 -12.62 -8.17
CA PRO A 266 2.25 -11.49 -9.01
C PRO A 266 1.49 -10.41 -8.22
N TYR A 267 0.92 -10.77 -7.07
CA TYR A 267 0.19 -9.87 -6.19
C TYR A 267 1.12 -9.29 -5.11
N ARG A 268 1.12 -7.97 -4.95
CA ARG A 268 2.09 -7.25 -4.09
C ARG A 268 1.57 -6.97 -2.68
N GLY A 269 0.29 -7.25 -2.41
CA GLY A 269 -0.33 -6.87 -1.14
C GLY A 269 -0.46 -5.35 -1.00
N ILE A 270 0.03 -4.80 0.10
CA ILE A 270 -0.01 -3.36 0.44
C ILE A 270 1.13 -2.62 -0.28
N GLU A 271 2.15 -3.32 -0.76
CA GLU A 271 3.24 -2.67 -1.48
C GLU A 271 2.75 -2.14 -2.82
N PRO A 272 3.12 -0.90 -3.19
CA PRO A 272 2.77 -0.37 -4.49
C PRO A 272 3.50 -1.13 -5.60
N PHE A 273 2.83 -1.29 -6.73
CA PHE A 273 3.50 -1.64 -7.97
C PHE A 273 4.45 -0.51 -8.36
N THR A 274 5.62 -0.87 -8.87
CA THR A 274 6.65 0.05 -9.35
C THR A 274 6.88 -0.22 -10.84
N GLU A 275 7.75 0.55 -11.46
CA GLU A 275 8.14 0.42 -12.87
C GLU A 275 8.61 -1.02 -13.18
N LYS A 276 9.27 -1.67 -12.20
CA LYS A 276 9.75 -3.07 -12.30
C LYS A 276 8.63 -4.12 -12.31
N HIS A 277 7.43 -3.73 -11.87
CA HIS A 277 6.28 -4.62 -11.74
C HIS A 277 5.20 -4.32 -12.79
N ALA A 278 5.49 -3.46 -13.78
CA ALA A 278 4.53 -2.99 -14.77
C ALA A 278 3.88 -4.14 -15.57
N ASP A 279 4.63 -5.21 -15.84
CA ASP A 279 4.11 -6.40 -16.53
C ASP A 279 2.92 -7.06 -15.81
N TYR A 280 2.81 -6.88 -14.49
CA TYR A 280 1.75 -7.43 -13.64
C TYR A 280 0.72 -6.38 -13.20
N PHE A 281 0.81 -5.14 -13.70
CA PHE A 281 -0.10 -4.05 -13.38
C PHE A 281 -1.20 -3.93 -14.45
N PHE A 282 -2.43 -4.36 -14.11
CA PHE A 282 -3.57 -4.43 -15.03
C PHE A 282 -4.80 -3.68 -14.54
N GLY A 283 -5.76 -3.45 -15.44
CA GLY A 283 -7.09 -2.93 -15.11
C GLY A 283 -7.14 -1.43 -14.86
N ARG A 284 -6.06 -0.71 -15.17
CA ARG A 284 -5.99 0.75 -15.12
C ARG A 284 -5.56 1.37 -16.45
N ASP A 285 -5.59 0.59 -17.53
CA ASP A 285 -5.12 0.98 -18.86
C ASP A 285 -5.83 2.25 -19.37
N ASP A 286 -7.17 2.29 -19.30
CA ASP A 286 -7.97 3.45 -19.70
C ASP A 286 -7.59 4.73 -18.94
N LEU A 287 -7.31 4.59 -17.63
CA LEU A 287 -6.95 5.72 -16.77
C LEU A 287 -5.53 6.21 -17.07
N VAL A 288 -4.60 5.29 -17.36
CA VAL A 288 -3.26 5.63 -17.82
C VAL A 288 -3.33 6.36 -19.16
N ASP A 289 -4.17 5.92 -20.09
CA ASP A 289 -4.35 6.59 -21.39
C ASP A 289 -4.94 7.99 -21.24
N MET A 290 -5.91 8.18 -20.34
CA MET A 290 -6.42 9.51 -20.02
C MET A 290 -5.33 10.42 -19.43
N LEU A 291 -4.48 9.91 -18.53
CA LEU A 291 -3.37 10.68 -17.95
C LEU A 291 -2.34 11.08 -19.02
N LEU A 292 -1.95 10.15 -19.88
CA LEU A 292 -1.04 10.41 -21.01
C LEU A 292 -1.64 11.45 -21.96
N GLY A 293 -2.95 11.37 -22.25
CA GLY A 293 -3.65 12.36 -23.05
C GLY A 293 -3.62 13.77 -22.46
N ARG A 294 -3.70 13.91 -21.13
CA ARG A 294 -3.57 15.20 -20.43
C ARG A 294 -2.13 15.72 -20.46
N ILE A 295 -1.16 14.86 -20.21
CA ILE A 295 0.28 15.19 -20.25
C ILE A 295 0.72 15.71 -21.62
N ARG A 296 0.09 15.27 -22.70
CA ARG A 296 0.32 15.84 -24.05
C ARG A 296 -0.20 17.26 -24.24
N ARG A 297 -1.20 17.68 -23.47
CA ARG A 297 -1.92 18.95 -23.65
C ARG A 297 -1.52 20.01 -22.63
N SER A 298 -1.04 19.60 -21.46
CA SER A 298 -0.74 20.46 -20.33
C SER A 298 0.56 20.01 -19.68
N ASN A 299 1.33 20.97 -19.18
CA ASN A 299 2.52 20.71 -18.38
C ASN A 299 2.20 20.44 -16.90
N PHE A 300 0.92 20.40 -16.51
CA PHE A 300 0.50 20.10 -15.15
C PHE A 300 -0.64 19.07 -15.12
N CYS A 301 -0.57 18.09 -14.20
CA CYS A 301 -1.64 17.13 -13.97
C CYS A 301 -1.78 16.76 -12.49
N ALA A 302 -3.01 16.78 -11.97
CA ALA A 302 -3.31 16.36 -10.61
C ALA A 302 -4.12 15.06 -10.60
N VAL A 303 -3.57 14.01 -10.00
CA VAL A 303 -4.26 12.72 -9.81
C VAL A 303 -4.84 12.67 -8.41
N VAL A 304 -6.17 12.76 -8.31
CA VAL A 304 -6.88 12.81 -7.02
C VAL A 304 -7.70 11.56 -6.79
N GLY A 305 -7.65 10.99 -5.59
CA GLY A 305 -8.51 9.86 -5.25
C GLY A 305 -8.47 9.43 -3.79
N PRO A 306 -9.38 8.53 -3.37
CA PRO A 306 -9.44 8.03 -1.99
C PRO A 306 -8.13 7.38 -1.52
N SER A 307 -7.99 7.16 -0.21
CA SER A 307 -6.94 6.28 0.34
C SER A 307 -6.93 4.94 -0.39
N SER A 308 -5.75 4.35 -0.59
CA SER A 308 -5.64 2.95 -1.01
C SER A 308 -6.30 2.62 -2.36
N SER A 309 -6.62 3.62 -3.19
CA SER A 309 -7.18 3.45 -4.54
C SER A 309 -6.16 3.01 -5.60
N GLY A 310 -4.88 2.89 -5.21
CA GLY A 310 -3.78 2.52 -6.09
C GLY A 310 -3.08 3.70 -6.79
N LYS A 311 -3.23 4.94 -6.31
CA LYS A 311 -2.56 6.15 -6.86
C LYS A 311 -1.06 5.96 -7.10
N THR A 312 -0.31 5.56 -6.08
CA THR A 312 1.13 5.31 -6.18
C THR A 312 1.48 4.27 -7.24
N SER A 313 0.70 3.18 -7.32
CA SER A 313 0.90 2.15 -8.34
C SER A 313 0.59 2.65 -9.75
N LEU A 314 -0.47 3.44 -9.90
CA LEU A 314 -0.84 4.08 -11.16
C LEU A 314 0.23 5.04 -11.64
N LEU A 315 0.77 5.89 -10.76
CA LEU A 315 1.83 6.82 -11.10
C LEU A 315 3.12 6.10 -11.51
N ARG A 316 3.51 5.05 -10.79
CA ARG A 316 4.79 4.36 -11.01
C ARG A 316 4.74 3.29 -12.08
N ALA A 317 3.95 2.24 -11.85
CA ALA A 317 3.86 1.08 -12.74
C ALA A 317 3.02 1.36 -14.00
N GLY A 318 2.10 2.32 -13.94
CA GLY A 318 1.32 2.76 -15.09
C GLY A 318 2.01 3.89 -15.84
N LEU A 319 1.98 5.09 -15.25
CA LEU A 319 2.34 6.32 -15.96
C LEU A 319 3.84 6.46 -16.24
N ILE A 320 4.69 6.43 -15.20
CA ILE A 320 6.15 6.58 -15.36
C ILE A 320 6.69 5.48 -16.28
N TYR A 321 6.26 4.23 -16.07
CA TYR A 321 6.64 3.13 -16.95
C TYR A 321 6.29 3.41 -18.43
N GLN A 322 5.06 3.82 -18.74
CA GLN A 322 4.64 4.09 -20.12
C GLN A 322 5.38 5.28 -20.75
N LEU A 323 5.70 6.31 -19.98
CA LEU A 323 6.53 7.42 -20.45
C LEU A 323 7.96 6.96 -20.75
N GLN A 324 8.54 6.10 -19.90
CA GLN A 324 9.89 5.56 -20.13
C GLN A 324 9.97 4.64 -21.35
N GLN A 325 8.88 3.96 -21.72
CA GLN A 325 8.87 3.12 -22.93
C GLN A 325 8.85 3.94 -24.23
N GLY A 326 8.33 5.17 -24.22
CA GLY A 326 8.27 6.01 -25.43
C GLY A 326 7.25 5.57 -26.50
N GLU A 327 6.54 4.45 -26.30
CA GLU A 327 5.63 3.87 -27.29
C GLU A 327 4.37 4.72 -27.47
N LYS A 328 3.71 5.08 -26.37
CA LYS A 328 2.48 5.86 -26.41
C LYS A 328 2.76 7.33 -26.72
N ILE A 329 3.82 7.94 -26.18
CA ILE A 329 4.21 9.32 -26.50
C ILE A 329 5.59 9.29 -27.17
N PRO A 330 5.67 9.46 -28.50
CA PRO A 330 6.95 9.40 -29.22
C PRO A 330 7.99 10.36 -28.63
N GLY A 331 9.17 9.86 -28.32
CA GLY A 331 10.26 10.64 -27.74
C GLY A 331 10.21 10.85 -26.23
N SER A 332 9.20 10.30 -25.53
CA SER A 332 9.10 10.36 -24.06
C SER A 332 10.11 9.45 -23.34
N ASP A 333 10.67 8.46 -24.04
CA ASP A 333 11.79 7.63 -23.59
C ASP A 333 13.06 8.44 -23.27
N ARG A 334 13.18 9.64 -23.85
CA ARG A 334 14.29 10.58 -23.59
C ARG A 334 13.99 11.59 -22.48
N TRP A 335 12.77 11.61 -21.94
CA TRP A 335 12.39 12.57 -20.90
C TRP A 335 13.08 12.24 -19.58
N THR A 336 13.48 13.29 -18.85
CA THR A 336 14.01 13.12 -17.49
C THR A 336 12.85 13.14 -16.51
N ILE A 337 12.54 11.99 -15.94
CA ILE A 337 11.46 11.85 -14.95
C ILE A 337 12.07 11.65 -13.56
N ARG A 338 11.60 12.43 -12.58
CA ARG A 338 11.98 12.30 -11.16
C ARG A 338 10.74 12.12 -10.31
N LEU A 339 10.81 11.18 -9.37
CA LEU A 339 9.75 10.88 -8.41
C LEU A 339 10.20 11.30 -7.01
N LEU A 340 9.35 12.02 -6.28
CA LEU A 340 9.57 12.31 -4.87
C LEU A 340 8.29 12.22 -4.05
N THR A 341 8.46 12.11 -2.74
CA THR A 341 7.41 12.32 -1.75
C THR A 341 7.84 13.45 -0.83
N PRO A 342 7.03 14.51 -0.61
CA PRO A 342 7.48 15.71 0.10
C PRO A 342 7.98 15.44 1.52
N GLY A 343 7.36 14.51 2.25
CA GLY A 343 7.82 14.14 3.58
C GLY A 343 7.68 15.26 4.61
N ARG A 344 8.59 15.30 5.59
CA ARG A 344 8.67 16.35 6.63
C ARG A 344 9.61 17.51 6.27
N GLN A 345 10.57 17.28 5.37
CA GLN A 345 11.56 18.26 4.89
C GLN A 345 11.41 18.42 3.37
N PRO A 346 10.37 19.14 2.90
CA PRO A 346 10.01 19.18 1.49
C PRO A 346 11.10 19.77 0.59
N LEU A 347 11.84 20.79 1.03
CA LEU A 347 12.93 21.35 0.20
C LEU A 347 14.11 20.39 0.09
N ARG A 348 14.46 19.70 1.19
CA ARG A 348 15.52 18.69 1.18
C ARG A 348 15.16 17.49 0.29
N ASN A 349 13.92 17.02 0.35
CA ASN A 349 13.46 15.92 -0.51
C ASN A 349 13.36 16.33 -1.98
N LEU A 350 13.06 17.60 -2.25
CA LEU A 350 13.17 18.17 -3.59
C LEU A 350 14.63 18.21 -4.06
N ALA A 351 15.55 18.70 -3.23
CA ALA A 351 16.99 18.72 -3.53
C ALA A 351 17.53 17.31 -3.82
N ALA A 352 17.14 16.32 -3.02
CA ALA A 352 17.54 14.92 -3.19
C ALA A 352 17.18 14.36 -4.57
N ALA A 353 16.07 14.82 -5.17
CA ALA A 353 15.65 14.38 -6.51
C ALA A 353 16.62 14.81 -7.63
N PHE A 354 17.50 15.79 -7.37
CA PHE A 354 18.52 16.29 -8.31
C PHE A 354 19.92 15.77 -8.02
N THR A 355 20.10 14.96 -6.96
CA THR A 355 21.39 14.33 -6.65
C THR A 355 21.51 12.95 -7.33
N SER A 356 22.73 12.57 -7.76
CA SER A 356 22.98 11.28 -8.42
C SER A 356 23.52 10.23 -7.46
N ALA A 357 23.11 8.97 -7.65
CA ALA A 357 23.49 7.84 -6.80
C ALA A 357 24.95 7.36 -6.99
N ASP A 358 25.64 7.79 -8.05
CA ASP A 358 26.98 7.31 -8.41
C ASP A 358 28.13 8.11 -7.76
N ILE A 359 27.82 8.94 -6.76
CA ILE A 359 28.76 9.87 -6.11
C ILE A 359 29.14 9.33 -4.73
N GLY A 360 30.40 9.56 -4.31
CA GLY A 360 30.86 9.24 -2.96
C GLY A 360 30.02 9.93 -1.87
N GLU A 361 29.87 9.27 -0.72
CA GLU A 361 29.00 9.68 0.39
C GLU A 361 29.19 11.15 0.83
N ILE A 362 30.43 11.66 0.85
CA ILE A 362 30.77 13.03 1.26
C ILE A 362 30.34 14.06 0.20
N ASP A 363 30.61 13.77 -1.07
CA ASP A 363 30.26 14.63 -2.19
C ASP A 363 28.74 14.71 -2.40
N LEU A 364 28.03 13.61 -2.14
CA LEU A 364 26.57 13.57 -2.13
C LEU A 364 25.99 14.52 -1.08
N ALA A 365 26.53 14.51 0.14
CA ALA A 365 26.10 15.39 1.22
C ALA A 365 26.34 16.88 0.88
N ALA A 366 27.51 17.19 0.28
CA ALA A 366 27.83 18.54 -0.17
C ALA A 366 26.89 19.04 -1.27
N GLN A 367 26.61 18.21 -2.28
CA GLN A 367 25.67 18.57 -3.36
C GLN A 367 24.24 18.74 -2.86
N LEU A 368 23.79 17.86 -1.96
CA LEU A 368 22.47 17.96 -1.36
C LEU A 368 22.31 19.26 -0.58
N GLY A 369 23.32 19.63 0.22
CA GLY A 369 23.31 20.90 0.98
C GLY A 369 23.27 22.12 0.07
N GLN A 370 24.04 22.13 -1.02
CA GLN A 370 24.03 23.22 -2.01
C GLN A 370 22.67 23.35 -2.72
N ALA A 371 22.10 22.22 -3.17
CA ALA A 371 20.81 22.20 -3.84
C ALA A 371 19.67 22.65 -2.90
N GLU A 372 19.69 22.21 -1.63
CA GLU A 372 18.73 22.64 -0.62
C GLU A 372 18.84 24.15 -0.35
N GLN A 373 20.06 24.68 -0.25
CA GLN A 373 20.31 26.09 -0.03
C GLN A 373 19.79 26.94 -1.21
N LEU A 374 20.05 26.53 -2.46
CA LEU A 374 19.51 27.20 -3.65
C LEU A 374 17.98 27.25 -3.66
N LEU A 375 17.32 26.16 -3.28
CA LEU A 375 15.86 26.09 -3.19
C LEU A 375 15.30 26.98 -2.06
N ARG A 376 16.06 27.15 -0.97
CA ARG A 376 15.65 27.99 0.17
C ARG A 376 15.83 29.48 -0.12
N GLU A 377 16.89 29.86 -0.83
CA GLU A 377 17.26 31.26 -1.08
C GLU A 377 16.54 31.88 -2.28
N SER A 378 16.08 31.08 -3.24
CA SER A 378 15.46 31.57 -4.47
C SER A 378 14.23 30.80 -4.87
N GLU A 379 13.14 31.51 -5.21
CA GLU A 379 11.96 30.92 -5.83
C GLU A 379 12.29 30.29 -7.20
N ASN A 380 13.30 30.80 -7.90
CA ASN A 380 13.81 30.23 -9.16
C ASN A 380 14.86 29.12 -8.93
N GLY A 381 15.12 28.72 -7.68
CA GLY A 381 16.12 27.69 -7.36
C GLY A 381 15.85 26.36 -8.07
N LEU A 382 14.57 25.96 -8.18
CA LEU A 382 14.19 24.76 -8.92
C LEU A 382 14.47 24.91 -10.43
N SER A 383 14.16 26.07 -11.01
CA SER A 383 14.46 26.38 -12.41
C SER A 383 15.95 26.24 -12.71
N GLN A 384 16.81 26.71 -11.80
CA GLN A 384 18.26 26.59 -11.93
C GLN A 384 18.74 25.14 -11.84
N LEU A 385 18.19 24.34 -10.93
CA LEU A 385 18.52 22.91 -10.81
C LEU A 385 18.10 22.11 -12.05
N ILE A 386 16.94 22.42 -12.62
CA ILE A 386 16.46 21.80 -13.87
C ILE A 386 17.38 22.20 -15.04
N ALA A 387 17.71 23.49 -15.17
CA ALA A 387 18.62 23.98 -16.21
C ALA A 387 20.01 23.31 -16.12
N ALA A 388 20.56 23.17 -14.91
CA ALA A 388 21.82 22.48 -14.67
C ALA A 388 21.76 20.98 -15.05
N THR A 389 20.60 20.34 -14.87
CA THR A 389 20.37 18.96 -15.29
C THR A 389 20.38 18.83 -16.81
N PHE A 390 19.76 19.77 -17.53
CA PHE A 390 19.81 19.80 -18.99
C PHE A 390 21.20 20.08 -19.55
N MET A 391 22.01 20.92 -18.90
CA MET A 391 23.40 21.16 -19.33
C MET A 391 24.28 19.92 -19.27
N ARG A 392 23.94 18.94 -18.41
CA ARG A 392 24.65 17.66 -18.28
C ARG A 392 24.20 16.60 -19.28
N SER A 393 23.08 16.82 -19.97
CA SER A 393 22.47 15.85 -20.87
C SER A 393 22.48 16.39 -22.30
N ASP A 394 22.95 15.61 -23.28
CA ASP A 394 23.02 16.01 -24.70
C ASP A 394 21.64 16.25 -25.36
N SER A 395 20.54 16.16 -24.59
CA SER A 395 19.18 16.28 -25.07
C SER A 395 18.45 17.45 -24.41
N LYS A 396 17.93 18.39 -25.22
CA LYS A 396 16.86 19.33 -24.83
C LYS A 396 15.51 18.60 -24.66
N ALA A 397 15.50 17.51 -23.90
CA ALA A 397 14.30 16.74 -23.61
C ALA A 397 13.43 17.44 -22.56
N GLN A 398 12.19 16.98 -22.38
CA GLN A 398 11.29 17.47 -21.35
C GLN A 398 11.67 16.90 -19.97
N PHE A 399 11.51 17.70 -18.91
CA PHE A 399 11.68 17.27 -17.53
C PHE A 399 10.32 17.16 -16.84
N TRP A 400 10.03 16.00 -16.25
CA TRP A 400 8.81 15.76 -15.48
C TRP A 400 9.14 15.46 -14.02
N LEU A 401 8.53 16.23 -13.12
CA LEU A 401 8.55 15.96 -11.68
C LEU A 401 7.23 15.31 -11.28
N VAL A 402 7.30 14.12 -10.68
CA VAL A 402 6.16 13.41 -10.11
C VAL A 402 6.26 13.51 -8.59
N ILE A 403 5.28 14.15 -7.97
CA ILE A 403 5.19 14.28 -6.52
C ILE A 403 4.04 13.41 -6.03
N ASP A 404 4.37 12.26 -5.43
CA ASP A 404 3.38 11.37 -4.83
C ASP A 404 3.14 11.72 -3.37
N GLN A 405 1.92 11.47 -2.88
CA GLN A 405 1.45 11.84 -1.54
C GLN A 405 1.64 13.35 -1.25
N PHE A 406 1.19 14.19 -2.17
CA PHE A 406 1.29 15.65 -2.06
C PHE A 406 0.62 16.20 -0.78
N GLU A 407 -0.41 15.49 -0.28
CA GLU A 407 -1.08 15.80 0.99
C GLU A 407 -0.13 15.89 2.20
N GLU A 408 1.08 15.31 2.14
CA GLU A 408 2.04 15.38 3.24
C GLU A 408 2.45 16.83 3.56
N LEU A 409 2.35 17.73 2.58
CA LEU A 409 2.56 19.17 2.77
C LEU A 409 1.48 19.82 3.63
N PHE A 410 0.27 19.26 3.69
CA PHE A 410 -0.85 19.83 4.44
C PHE A 410 -0.95 19.28 5.87
N ARG A 411 0.04 18.50 6.31
CA ARG A 411 0.07 17.97 7.68
C ARG A 411 0.05 19.12 8.69
N GLN A 412 -0.84 19.07 9.68
CA GLN A 412 -0.92 20.12 10.71
C GLN A 412 0.43 20.30 11.40
N THR A 413 0.87 21.56 11.49
CA THR A 413 2.09 21.97 12.20
C THR A 413 1.86 23.35 12.81
N HIS A 414 2.44 23.60 13.98
CA HIS A 414 2.40 24.89 14.65
C HIS A 414 3.73 25.65 14.54
N GLN A 415 4.68 25.12 13.78
CA GLN A 415 6.01 25.68 13.64
C GLN A 415 6.09 26.64 12.43
N PRO A 416 6.38 27.95 12.65
CA PRO A 416 6.39 28.94 11.57
C PRO A 416 7.39 28.61 10.45
N HIS A 417 8.58 28.13 10.79
CA HIS A 417 9.61 27.79 9.80
C HIS A 417 9.19 26.66 8.84
N VAL A 418 8.39 25.70 9.32
CA VAL A 418 7.87 24.61 8.47
C VAL A 418 6.82 25.15 7.49
N LEU A 419 6.02 26.13 7.91
CA LEU A 419 5.04 26.79 7.04
C LEU A 419 5.75 27.60 5.95
N GLU A 420 6.81 28.33 6.32
CA GLU A 420 7.67 29.05 5.36
C GLU A 420 8.34 28.08 4.37
N GLU A 421 8.88 26.96 4.84
CA GLU A 421 9.49 25.94 3.99
C GLU A 421 8.48 25.36 2.97
N ARG A 422 7.23 25.10 3.39
CA ARG A 422 6.17 24.62 2.50
C ARG A 422 5.77 25.67 1.47
N GLN A 423 5.65 26.93 1.88
CA GLN A 423 5.37 28.03 0.96
C GLN A 423 6.50 28.15 -0.06
N GLN A 424 7.76 28.12 0.38
CA GLN A 424 8.92 28.16 -0.50
C GLN A 424 8.91 26.99 -1.49
N PHE A 425 8.61 25.77 -1.01
CA PHE A 425 8.49 24.59 -1.86
C PHE A 425 7.45 24.79 -2.98
N VAL A 426 6.25 25.27 -2.63
CA VAL A 426 5.18 25.52 -3.62
C VAL A 426 5.57 26.65 -4.58
N ARG A 427 6.18 27.73 -4.09
CA ARG A 427 6.67 28.83 -4.94
C ARG A 427 7.71 28.35 -5.95
N CYS A 428 8.65 27.50 -5.54
CA CYS A 428 9.62 26.90 -6.45
C CYS A 428 8.95 26.10 -7.58
N LEU A 429 7.92 25.32 -7.25
CA LEU A 429 7.18 24.54 -8.26
C LEU A 429 6.43 25.44 -9.25
N LEU A 430 5.75 26.48 -8.75
CA LEU A 430 4.99 27.41 -9.58
C LEU A 430 5.90 28.26 -10.46
N ALA A 431 7.01 28.76 -9.91
CA ALA A 431 8.01 29.51 -10.66
C ALA A 431 8.58 28.68 -11.82
N ALA A 432 8.92 27.40 -11.58
CA ALA A 432 9.41 26.50 -12.62
C ALA A 432 8.34 26.17 -13.69
N LEU A 433 7.05 26.10 -13.33
CA LEU A 433 5.96 25.88 -14.29
C LEU A 433 5.70 27.10 -15.18
N CYS A 434 5.93 28.30 -14.66
CA CYS A 434 5.71 29.56 -15.37
C CYS A 434 6.93 30.02 -16.19
N ASP A 435 8.10 29.38 -16.03
CA ASP A 435 9.32 29.73 -16.75
C ASP A 435 9.28 29.24 -18.21
N PRO A 436 9.15 30.14 -19.21
CA PRO A 436 9.04 29.75 -20.62
C PRO A 436 10.36 29.22 -21.19
N SER A 437 11.48 29.43 -20.50
CA SER A 437 12.79 28.93 -20.92
C SER A 437 13.00 27.45 -20.58
N LEU A 438 12.12 26.88 -19.73
CA LEU A 438 12.20 25.50 -19.27
C LEU A 438 11.12 24.62 -19.87
N SER A 439 11.53 23.45 -20.37
CA SER A 439 10.60 22.37 -20.71
C SER A 439 10.30 21.55 -19.45
N PHE A 440 9.50 22.12 -18.54
CA PHE A 440 9.15 21.53 -17.26
C PHE A 440 7.67 21.12 -17.20
N GLY A 441 7.41 19.93 -16.65
CA GLY A 441 6.08 19.46 -16.31
C GLY A 441 6.00 18.90 -14.89
N LEU A 442 4.83 19.01 -14.26
CA LEU A 442 4.56 18.61 -12.90
C LEU A 442 3.33 17.69 -12.82
N ILE A 443 3.49 16.55 -12.16
CA ILE A 443 2.39 15.63 -11.83
C ILE A 443 2.31 15.53 -10.32
N ILE A 444 1.12 15.76 -9.74
CA ILE A 444 0.91 15.57 -8.30
C ILE A 444 -0.11 14.45 -8.04
N GLY A 445 0.20 13.56 -7.11
CA GLY A 445 -0.72 12.59 -6.53
C GLY A 445 -1.27 13.15 -5.22
N LEU A 446 -2.59 13.31 -5.12
CA LEU A 446 -3.23 13.92 -3.96
C LEU A 446 -4.43 13.08 -3.49
N ARG A 447 -4.70 13.05 -2.19
CA ARG A 447 -5.93 12.44 -1.66
C ARG A 447 -7.13 13.38 -1.78
N ALA A 448 -8.29 12.80 -2.04
CA ALA A 448 -9.55 13.56 -2.16
C ALA A 448 -9.92 14.31 -0.86
N ASP A 449 -9.61 13.74 0.31
CA ASP A 449 -9.87 14.37 1.63
C ASP A 449 -8.84 15.43 2.02
N ALA A 450 -7.75 15.57 1.26
CA ALA A 450 -6.71 16.56 1.49
C ALA A 450 -6.84 17.80 0.60
N MET A 451 -7.92 17.91 -0.19
CA MET A 451 -8.14 19.04 -1.09
C MET A 451 -8.33 20.38 -0.37
N ASP A 452 -8.87 20.37 0.85
CA ASP A 452 -9.04 21.59 1.66
C ASP A 452 -7.69 22.27 1.97
N GLY A 453 -6.60 21.51 2.03
CA GLY A 453 -5.25 22.05 2.22
C GLY A 453 -4.78 22.96 1.08
N LEU A 454 -5.41 22.89 -0.11
CA LEU A 454 -5.11 23.76 -1.25
C LEU A 454 -5.63 25.19 -1.06
N ILE A 455 -6.51 25.45 -0.07
CA ILE A 455 -7.05 26.79 0.19
C ILE A 455 -5.93 27.79 0.51
N GLU A 456 -4.87 27.34 1.17
CA GLU A 456 -3.69 28.16 1.50
C GLU A 456 -2.85 28.53 0.26
N TYR A 457 -3.11 27.91 -0.90
CA TYR A 457 -2.33 28.07 -2.14
C TYR A 457 -3.26 28.32 -3.35
N PRO A 458 -3.80 29.53 -3.53
CA PRO A 458 -4.82 29.83 -4.54
C PRO A 458 -4.39 29.52 -5.99
N GLU A 459 -3.13 29.81 -6.33
CA GLU A 459 -2.59 29.55 -7.67
C GLU A 459 -2.50 28.05 -7.96
N LEU A 460 -1.97 27.27 -7.01
CA LEU A 460 -1.90 25.82 -7.12
C LEU A 460 -3.30 25.20 -7.17
N ARG A 461 -4.24 25.72 -6.38
CA ARG A 461 -5.65 25.29 -6.40
C ARG A 461 -6.27 25.44 -7.79
N SER A 462 -6.10 26.61 -8.42
CA SER A 462 -6.61 26.88 -9.78
C SER A 462 -6.03 25.91 -10.82
N LEU A 463 -4.73 25.61 -10.71
CA LEU A 463 -4.06 24.62 -11.57
C LEU A 463 -4.62 23.20 -11.38
N VAL A 464 -4.84 22.80 -10.11
CA VAL A 464 -5.46 21.51 -9.76
C VAL A 464 -6.86 21.41 -10.32
N GLU A 465 -7.72 22.40 -10.10
CA GLU A 465 -9.10 22.40 -10.57
C GLU A 465 -9.19 22.30 -12.11
N SER A 466 -8.27 22.97 -12.83
CA SER A 466 -8.24 22.97 -14.30
C SER A 466 -7.70 21.66 -14.92
N ASN A 467 -6.84 20.92 -14.20
CA ASN A 467 -6.13 19.74 -14.72
C ASN A 467 -6.34 18.48 -13.88
N LEU A 468 -7.48 18.40 -13.20
CA LEU A 468 -7.85 17.32 -12.31
C LEU A 468 -8.17 16.02 -13.07
N GLN A 469 -7.53 14.92 -12.68
CA GLN A 469 -7.93 13.56 -13.00
C GLN A 469 -8.38 12.83 -11.74
N LEU A 470 -9.69 12.61 -11.60
CA LEU A 470 -10.25 11.87 -10.47
C LEU A 470 -10.10 10.36 -10.69
N MET A 471 -9.64 9.66 -9.66
CA MET A 471 -9.68 8.21 -9.57
C MET A 471 -11.00 7.76 -8.97
N THR A 472 -11.82 7.15 -9.81
CA THR A 472 -13.09 6.55 -9.40
C THR A 472 -12.91 5.10 -8.94
N ALA A 473 -13.97 4.55 -8.36
CA ALA A 473 -14.05 3.12 -8.05
C ALA A 473 -13.77 2.29 -9.32
N ILE A 474 -13.09 1.17 -9.15
CA ILE A 474 -12.72 0.30 -10.26
C ILE A 474 -13.96 -0.48 -10.75
N PRO A 475 -14.33 -0.41 -12.04
CA PRO A 475 -15.42 -1.20 -12.61
C PRO A 475 -15.14 -2.70 -12.58
N TYR A 476 -16.19 -3.51 -12.75
CA TYR A 476 -16.07 -4.97 -12.73
C TYR A 476 -15.02 -5.53 -13.70
N GLU A 477 -15.08 -5.16 -14.98
CA GLU A 477 -14.19 -5.70 -16.00
C GLU A 477 -12.71 -5.33 -15.75
N GLN A 478 -12.49 -4.13 -15.21
CA GLN A 478 -11.17 -3.70 -14.79
C GLN A 478 -10.69 -4.47 -13.56
N LEU A 479 -11.57 -4.70 -12.58
CA LEU A 479 -11.27 -5.50 -11.39
C LEU A 479 -10.97 -6.96 -11.73
N ARG A 480 -11.74 -7.56 -12.65
CA ARG A 480 -11.47 -8.88 -13.22
C ARG A 480 -10.06 -8.92 -13.80
N SER A 481 -9.69 -7.92 -14.59
CA SER A 481 -8.34 -7.81 -15.16
C SER A 481 -7.26 -7.69 -14.09
N VAL A 482 -7.48 -6.94 -13.00
CA VAL A 482 -6.55 -6.84 -11.86
C VAL A 482 -6.32 -8.20 -11.20
N VAL A 483 -7.35 -9.06 -11.14
CA VAL A 483 -7.27 -10.36 -10.48
C VAL A 483 -6.68 -11.42 -11.41
N THR A 484 -7.23 -11.59 -12.62
CA THR A 484 -6.94 -12.76 -13.47
C THR A 484 -5.69 -12.59 -14.32
N LYS A 485 -5.45 -11.42 -14.92
CA LYS A 485 -4.31 -11.23 -15.85
C LYS A 485 -2.93 -11.44 -15.20
N PRO A 486 -2.63 -10.94 -13.98
CA PRO A 486 -1.35 -11.23 -13.34
C PRO A 486 -1.15 -12.73 -13.06
N ALA A 487 -2.21 -13.46 -12.74
CA ALA A 487 -2.18 -14.90 -12.54
C ALA A 487 -1.94 -15.66 -13.86
N GLU A 488 -2.67 -15.29 -14.91
CA GLU A 488 -2.55 -15.87 -16.25
C GLU A 488 -1.12 -15.71 -16.81
N GLN A 489 -0.45 -14.59 -16.57
CA GLN A 489 0.94 -14.39 -16.99
C GLN A 489 1.91 -15.42 -16.42
N LEU A 490 1.63 -15.92 -15.22
CA LEU A 490 2.38 -16.98 -14.55
C LEU A 490 1.76 -18.37 -14.76
N GLY A 491 0.73 -18.52 -15.61
CA GLY A 491 0.05 -19.80 -15.82
C GLY A 491 -0.72 -20.32 -14.60
N LEU A 492 -1.05 -19.44 -13.64
CA LEU A 492 -1.90 -19.71 -12.48
C LEU A 492 -3.37 -19.57 -12.89
N GLN A 493 -4.21 -20.53 -12.56
CA GLN A 493 -5.65 -20.44 -12.83
C GLN A 493 -6.39 -19.88 -11.62
N VAL A 494 -7.36 -19.01 -11.86
CA VAL A 494 -8.24 -18.43 -10.85
C VAL A 494 -9.64 -19.00 -11.06
N ASP A 495 -10.25 -19.51 -9.99
CA ASP A 495 -11.62 -19.99 -10.01
C ASP A 495 -12.60 -18.88 -10.44
N PRO A 496 -13.44 -19.08 -11.47
CA PRO A 496 -14.42 -18.08 -11.91
C PRO A 496 -15.41 -17.67 -10.81
N LEU A 497 -15.80 -18.59 -9.92
CA LEU A 497 -16.74 -18.30 -8.83
C LEU A 497 -16.11 -17.48 -7.70
N LEU A 498 -14.77 -17.56 -7.54
CA LEU A 498 -14.03 -16.70 -6.63
C LEU A 498 -14.16 -15.23 -7.00
N LEU A 499 -14.06 -14.90 -8.30
CA LEU A 499 -14.14 -13.53 -8.77
C LEU A 499 -15.48 -12.89 -8.38
N HIS A 500 -16.59 -13.63 -8.54
CA HIS A 500 -17.92 -13.16 -8.16
C HIS A 500 -18.02 -12.84 -6.66
N ASN A 501 -17.44 -13.69 -5.80
CA ASN A 501 -17.46 -13.46 -4.35
C ASN A 501 -16.54 -12.32 -3.91
N LEU A 502 -15.34 -12.20 -4.50
CA LEU A 502 -14.44 -11.07 -4.27
C LEU A 502 -15.11 -9.73 -4.57
N MET A 503 -15.94 -9.69 -5.62
CA MET A 503 -16.69 -8.50 -5.95
C MET A 503 -17.75 -8.14 -4.91
N LEU A 504 -18.55 -9.12 -4.49
CA LEU A 504 -19.62 -8.89 -3.51
C LEU A 504 -19.06 -8.32 -2.21
N ASP A 505 -17.88 -8.77 -1.81
CA ASP A 505 -17.19 -8.24 -0.62
C ASP A 505 -16.66 -6.81 -0.81
N LEU A 506 -16.33 -6.41 -2.04
CA LEU A 506 -15.84 -5.06 -2.39
C LEU A 506 -16.96 -4.07 -2.72
N THR A 507 -18.15 -4.55 -3.10
CA THR A 507 -19.31 -3.68 -3.37
C THR A 507 -19.77 -2.98 -2.09
N GLY A 508 -19.61 -1.66 -2.05
CA GLY A 508 -19.99 -0.81 -0.91
C GLY A 508 -18.81 -0.16 -0.14
N ALA A 509 -17.56 -0.52 -0.45
CA ALA A 509 -16.37 0.03 0.20
C ALA A 509 -15.37 0.61 -0.83
N PRO A 510 -15.59 1.84 -1.34
CA PRO A 510 -14.66 2.48 -2.27
C PRO A 510 -13.30 2.75 -1.58
N GLY A 511 -12.23 2.15 -2.11
CA GLY A 511 -10.86 2.38 -1.63
C GLY A 511 -10.13 1.14 -1.06
N GLU A 512 -10.70 -0.06 -1.13
CA GLU A 512 -10.09 -1.26 -0.53
C GLU A 512 -9.21 -2.09 -1.49
N LEU A 513 -8.64 -1.47 -2.53
CA LEU A 513 -7.74 -2.18 -3.46
C LEU A 513 -6.49 -2.76 -2.77
N ALA A 514 -5.98 -2.07 -1.74
CA ALA A 514 -4.88 -2.60 -0.92
C ALA A 514 -5.28 -3.89 -0.17
N LEU A 515 -6.52 -3.96 0.32
CA LEU A 515 -7.04 -5.14 1.01
C LEU A 515 -7.30 -6.29 0.04
N LEU A 516 -7.83 -6.00 -1.15
CA LEU A 516 -7.92 -6.97 -2.23
C LEU A 516 -6.55 -7.56 -2.57
N GLN A 517 -5.54 -6.71 -2.80
CA GLN A 517 -4.19 -7.19 -3.13
C GLN A 517 -3.58 -8.03 -2.01
N GLN A 518 -3.87 -7.72 -0.73
CA GLN A 518 -3.47 -8.57 0.39
C GLN A 518 -4.18 -9.92 0.39
N THR A 519 -5.48 -9.92 0.10
CA THR A 519 -6.27 -11.14 -0.02
C THR A 519 -5.73 -12.03 -1.14
N LEU A 520 -5.43 -11.45 -2.30
CA LEU A 520 -4.84 -12.16 -3.44
C LEU A 520 -3.44 -12.71 -3.13
N LEU A 521 -2.61 -11.96 -2.40
CA LEU A 521 -1.30 -12.42 -1.93
C LEU A 521 -1.43 -13.63 -1.00
N GLU A 522 -2.39 -13.62 -0.07
CA GLU A 522 -2.62 -14.73 0.84
C GLU A 522 -3.22 -15.95 0.13
N LEU A 523 -4.18 -15.72 -0.77
CA LEU A 523 -4.72 -16.74 -1.66
C LEU A 523 -3.64 -17.39 -2.53
N TRP A 524 -2.69 -16.61 -3.03
CA TRP A 524 -1.55 -17.14 -3.77
C TRP A 524 -0.66 -18.02 -2.90
N ARG A 525 -0.47 -17.70 -1.61
CA ARG A 525 0.28 -18.57 -0.68
C ARG A 525 -0.44 -19.88 -0.39
N ARG A 526 -1.77 -19.85 -0.31
CA ARG A 526 -2.64 -21.00 -0.07
C ARG A 526 -3.09 -21.72 -1.33
N ARG A 527 -2.57 -21.33 -2.50
CA ARG A 527 -2.94 -21.91 -3.79
C ARG A 527 -2.75 -23.42 -3.76
N GLN A 528 -3.66 -24.14 -4.40
CA GLN A 528 -3.48 -25.56 -4.63
C GLN A 528 -2.29 -25.73 -5.58
N GLN A 529 -1.25 -26.38 -5.09
CA GLN A 529 -0.09 -26.72 -5.92
C GLN A 529 -0.47 -27.83 -6.89
N SER A 530 0.21 -27.85 -8.04
CA SER A 530 0.08 -28.93 -9.02
C SER A 530 0.31 -30.28 -8.33
N SER A 531 -0.68 -31.17 -8.41
CA SER A 531 -0.43 -32.59 -8.11
C SER A 531 0.56 -33.14 -9.14
N PHE A 532 1.36 -34.14 -8.76
CA PHE A 532 2.47 -34.74 -9.53
C PHE A 532 2.20 -35.13 -11.01
N MET A 533 0.96 -34.98 -11.49
CA MET A 533 0.50 -35.16 -12.87
C MET A 533 0.03 -33.83 -13.51
N GLY A 534 0.92 -32.84 -13.63
CA GLY A 534 0.87 -31.82 -14.69
C GLY A 534 -0.17 -30.68 -14.63
N GLY A 535 -0.93 -30.49 -13.55
CA GLY A 535 -1.92 -29.39 -13.45
C GLY A 535 -1.31 -28.00 -13.24
N SER A 536 -1.91 -26.93 -13.77
CA SER A 536 -1.54 -25.56 -13.35
C SER A 536 -1.92 -25.32 -11.89
N PRO A 537 -1.10 -24.62 -11.08
CA PRO A 537 -1.50 -24.22 -9.74
C PRO A 537 -2.78 -23.37 -9.80
N ARG A 538 -3.64 -23.51 -8.79
CA ARG A 538 -4.97 -22.85 -8.78
C ARG A 538 -5.23 -22.04 -7.52
N ILE A 539 -5.76 -20.84 -7.68
CA ILE A 539 -6.42 -20.11 -6.61
C ILE A 539 -7.90 -20.48 -6.62
N THR A 540 -8.40 -21.05 -5.51
CA THR A 540 -9.74 -21.63 -5.42
C THR A 540 -10.69 -20.79 -4.58
N LEU A 541 -12.00 -20.91 -4.86
CA LEU A 541 -13.04 -20.35 -4.00
C LEU A 541 -12.99 -20.94 -2.58
N GLU A 542 -12.67 -22.22 -2.45
CA GLU A 542 -12.55 -22.90 -1.15
C GLU A 542 -11.49 -22.24 -0.25
N ALA A 543 -10.29 -21.95 -0.81
CA ALA A 543 -9.24 -21.26 -0.07
C ALA A 543 -9.70 -19.86 0.38
N TYR A 544 -10.49 -19.17 -0.44
CA TYR A 544 -11.07 -17.87 -0.10
C TYR A 544 -12.15 -17.95 0.98
N MET A 545 -13.05 -18.93 0.92
CA MET A 545 -14.04 -19.17 1.95
C MET A 545 -13.36 -19.54 3.28
N SER A 546 -12.27 -20.32 3.25
CA SER A 546 -11.47 -20.64 4.44
C SER A 546 -10.76 -19.41 5.06
N LEU A 547 -10.50 -18.38 4.26
CA LEU A 547 -9.98 -17.09 4.72
C LEU A 547 -11.08 -16.19 5.32
N GLY A 548 -12.35 -16.55 5.13
CA GLY A 548 -13.50 -15.79 5.59
C GLY A 548 -13.83 -14.56 4.72
N GLY A 549 -13.34 -14.48 3.48
CA GLY A 549 -13.58 -13.35 2.58
C GLY A 549 -12.61 -12.18 2.75
N VAL A 550 -12.73 -11.13 1.90
CA VAL A 550 -11.77 -10.00 1.85
C VAL A 550 -11.63 -9.30 3.21
N LYS A 551 -12.75 -9.09 3.90
CA LYS A 551 -12.79 -8.38 5.20
C LYS A 551 -12.07 -9.15 6.31
N ASN A 552 -12.11 -10.48 6.27
CA ASN A 552 -11.56 -11.32 7.34
C ASN A 552 -10.08 -11.67 7.19
N VAL A 553 -9.45 -11.41 6.04
CA VAL A 553 -8.02 -11.69 5.84
C VAL A 553 -7.15 -10.88 6.81
N LEU A 554 -7.40 -9.57 6.93
CA LEU A 554 -6.65 -8.73 7.86
C LEU A 554 -6.97 -9.04 9.31
N THR A 555 -8.23 -9.31 9.64
CA THR A 555 -8.66 -9.59 11.02
C THR A 555 -8.14 -10.93 11.51
N SER A 556 -8.15 -11.96 10.66
CA SER A 556 -7.59 -13.28 10.95
C SER A 556 -6.08 -13.20 11.15
N ARG A 557 -5.37 -12.40 10.35
CA ARG A 557 -3.94 -12.16 10.55
C ARG A 557 -3.66 -11.39 11.82
N ALA A 558 -4.43 -10.35 12.12
CA ALA A 558 -4.30 -9.58 13.36
C ALA A 558 -4.52 -10.49 14.59
N THR A 559 -5.53 -11.36 14.52
CA THR A 559 -5.86 -12.33 15.56
C THR A 559 -4.75 -13.36 15.73
N ALA A 560 -4.28 -14.00 14.65
CA ALA A 560 -3.20 -14.99 14.71
C ALA A 560 -1.89 -14.40 15.28
N VAL A 561 -1.55 -13.16 14.89
CA VAL A 561 -0.39 -12.45 15.44
C VAL A 561 -0.60 -12.17 16.92
N TYR A 562 -1.75 -11.63 17.31
CA TYR A 562 -2.09 -11.38 18.71
C TYR A 562 -2.08 -12.64 19.58
N GLU A 563 -2.60 -13.76 19.07
CA GLU A 563 -2.60 -15.05 19.77
C GLU A 563 -1.19 -15.63 19.94
N SER A 564 -0.27 -15.35 19.01
CA SER A 564 1.14 -15.75 19.11
C SER A 564 1.98 -14.91 20.09
N LEU A 565 1.44 -13.81 20.61
CA LEU A 565 2.12 -12.97 21.60
C LEU A 565 2.01 -13.60 22.99
N ASP A 566 2.99 -13.36 23.86
CA ASP A 566 2.85 -13.69 25.27
C ASP A 566 1.85 -12.75 25.99
N GLU A 567 1.43 -13.08 27.22
CA GLU A 567 0.41 -12.29 27.92
C GLU A 567 0.83 -10.84 28.20
N ALA A 568 2.13 -10.55 28.37
CA ALA A 568 2.62 -9.20 28.58
C ALA A 568 2.67 -8.41 27.26
N GLU A 569 3.07 -9.06 26.17
CA GLU A 569 3.04 -8.52 24.80
C GLU A 569 1.60 -8.29 24.33
N LYS A 570 0.64 -9.15 24.69
CA LYS A 570 -0.80 -8.95 24.40
C LYS A 570 -1.36 -7.69 25.04
N GLN A 571 -1.05 -7.44 26.32
CA GLN A 571 -1.44 -6.20 27.00
C GLN A 571 -0.78 -4.97 26.34
N THR A 572 0.47 -5.13 25.91
CA THR A 572 1.19 -4.06 25.19
C THR A 572 0.56 -3.80 23.82
N ALA A 573 0.16 -4.84 23.09
CA ALA A 573 -0.52 -4.74 21.80
C ALA A 573 -1.90 -4.08 21.93
N GLU A 574 -2.70 -4.45 22.95
CA GLU A 574 -3.98 -3.78 23.25
C GLU A 574 -3.77 -2.28 23.45
N ARG A 575 -2.78 -1.88 24.27
CA ARG A 575 -2.43 -0.46 24.47
C ARG A 575 -2.04 0.23 23.17
N ILE A 576 -1.20 -0.40 22.36
CA ILE A 576 -0.76 0.14 21.07
C ILE A 576 -1.99 0.40 20.18
N PHE A 577 -2.84 -0.61 19.94
CA PHE A 577 -3.98 -0.43 19.05
C PHE A 577 -4.98 0.61 19.57
N LEU A 578 -5.25 0.66 20.87
CA LEU A 578 -6.15 1.67 21.46
C LEU A 578 -5.61 3.10 21.34
N ALA A 579 -4.28 3.29 21.44
CA ALA A 579 -3.65 4.59 21.25
C ALA A 579 -3.70 5.07 19.78
N LEU A 580 -3.77 4.13 18.83
CA LEU A 580 -3.80 4.40 17.39
C LEU A 580 -5.22 4.55 16.80
N CYS A 581 -6.26 4.50 17.62
CA CYS A 581 -7.63 4.79 17.19
C CYS A 581 -8.05 6.19 17.64
N GLU A 582 -8.90 6.87 16.88
CA GLU A 582 -9.62 8.08 17.27
C GLU A 582 -11.11 7.74 17.41
N LEU A 583 -11.71 8.14 18.53
CA LEU A 583 -13.07 7.74 18.88
C LEU A 583 -14.03 8.81 18.41
N GLY A 584 -14.91 8.46 17.48
CA GLY A 584 -15.90 9.40 16.95
C GLY A 584 -16.96 9.74 18.00
N ASP A 585 -17.41 11.00 18.01
CA ASP A 585 -18.57 11.43 18.80
C ASP A 585 -19.84 11.27 17.94
N GLY A 586 -20.37 10.05 17.89
CA GLY A 586 -21.49 9.67 17.00
C GLY A 586 -21.10 9.44 15.52
N ARG A 587 -19.81 9.62 15.17
CA ARG A 587 -19.22 9.25 13.87
C ARG A 587 -18.48 7.91 13.97
N GLU A 588 -18.18 7.31 12.83
CA GLU A 588 -17.32 6.12 12.77
C GLU A 588 -15.95 6.38 13.40
N ASP A 589 -15.43 5.40 14.14
CA ASP A 589 -14.09 5.47 14.70
C ASP A 589 -13.05 5.53 13.57
N SER A 590 -12.02 6.35 13.74
CA SER A 590 -10.97 6.63 12.74
C SER A 590 -9.60 6.19 13.24
N LYS A 591 -8.61 6.17 12.35
CA LYS A 591 -7.21 5.94 12.71
C LYS A 591 -6.57 7.23 13.22
N ARG A 592 -5.69 7.12 14.20
CA ARG A 592 -4.89 8.20 14.79
C ARG A 592 -3.41 7.87 14.67
N ARG A 593 -2.58 8.90 14.50
CA ARG A 593 -1.12 8.79 14.70
C ARG A 593 -0.79 9.05 16.17
N ALA A 594 -0.03 8.16 16.79
CA ALA A 594 0.44 8.32 18.16
C ALA A 594 1.98 8.41 18.20
N TYR A 595 2.52 9.16 19.15
CA TYR A 595 3.96 9.12 19.39
C TYR A 595 4.34 7.88 20.19
N LYS A 596 5.51 7.32 19.92
CA LYS A 596 6.09 6.23 20.69
C LYS A 596 6.26 6.60 22.16
N SER A 597 6.54 7.87 22.46
CA SER A 597 6.59 8.41 23.82
C SER A 597 5.23 8.38 24.55
N GLU A 598 4.09 8.44 23.83
CA GLU A 598 2.75 8.29 24.44
C GLU A 598 2.49 6.86 24.90
N LEU A 599 3.15 5.89 24.26
CA LEU A 599 2.98 4.48 24.57
C LEU A 599 3.75 4.08 25.84
N ILE A 600 4.89 4.73 26.10
CA ILE A 600 5.83 4.38 27.18
C ILE A 600 5.32 4.90 28.53
N ASN A 601 5.26 4.02 29.53
CA ASN A 601 4.97 4.40 30.92
C ASN A 601 5.61 3.40 31.92
N GLU A 602 5.35 3.55 33.22
CA GLU A 602 5.90 2.68 34.27
C GLU A 602 5.51 1.20 34.11
N THR A 603 4.38 0.92 33.46
CA THR A 603 3.85 -0.45 33.24
C THR A 603 4.34 -1.04 31.91
N PHE A 604 4.50 -0.19 30.89
CA PHE A 604 4.92 -0.56 29.54
C PHE A 604 6.25 0.12 29.20
N SER A 605 7.35 -0.59 29.45
CA SER A 605 8.71 -0.08 29.19
C SER A 605 8.99 0.06 27.70
N ALA A 606 9.92 0.96 27.35
CA ALA A 606 10.33 1.19 25.97
C ALA A 606 10.80 -0.10 25.26
N ALA A 607 11.52 -0.98 25.96
CA ALA A 607 11.98 -2.26 25.42
C ALA A 607 10.82 -3.18 25.02
N ARG A 608 9.77 -3.28 25.85
CA ARG A 608 8.59 -4.12 25.57
C ARG A 608 7.76 -3.58 24.41
N ILE A 609 7.61 -2.25 24.35
CA ILE A 609 6.92 -1.60 23.24
C ILE A 609 7.67 -1.84 21.93
N ASN A 610 9.01 -1.74 21.92
CA ASN A 610 9.82 -2.03 20.74
C ASN A 610 9.64 -3.45 20.25
N GLN A 611 9.79 -4.42 21.16
CA GLN A 611 9.65 -5.84 20.83
C GLN A 611 8.27 -6.16 20.24
N THR A 612 7.20 -5.61 20.84
CA THR A 612 5.83 -5.81 20.35
C THR A 612 5.62 -5.10 19.01
N LEU A 613 6.11 -3.86 18.87
CA LEU A 613 6.01 -3.09 17.62
C LEU A 613 6.73 -3.78 16.47
N GLU A 614 7.93 -4.34 16.68
CA GLU A 614 8.66 -5.08 15.65
C GLU A 614 7.83 -6.24 15.10
N LYS A 615 7.16 -7.01 15.98
CA LYS A 615 6.26 -8.09 15.56
C LYS A 615 5.05 -7.56 14.77
N LEU A 616 4.43 -6.48 15.23
CA LEU A 616 3.27 -5.85 14.56
C LEU A 616 3.63 -5.22 13.21
N VAL A 617 4.81 -4.60 13.09
CA VAL A 617 5.35 -4.02 11.85
C VAL A 617 5.73 -5.11 10.86
N LYS A 618 6.40 -6.18 11.32
CA LYS A 618 6.68 -7.38 10.50
C LYS A 618 5.39 -8.02 9.99
N ALA A 619 4.35 -8.01 10.82
CA ALA A 619 3.01 -8.44 10.44
C ALA A 619 2.24 -7.42 9.58
N ARG A 620 2.78 -6.22 9.34
CA ARG A 620 2.14 -5.11 8.60
C ARG A 620 0.79 -4.69 9.17
N LEU A 621 0.62 -4.79 10.49
CA LEU A 621 -0.58 -4.30 11.19
C LEU A 621 -0.42 -2.83 11.59
N VAL A 622 0.83 -2.39 11.75
CA VAL A 622 1.22 -1.06 12.20
C VAL A 622 2.36 -0.53 11.34
N VAL A 623 2.42 0.78 11.14
CA VAL A 623 3.47 1.52 10.42
C VAL A 623 4.16 2.48 11.37
N VAL A 624 5.48 2.57 11.31
CA VAL A 624 6.30 3.50 12.11
C VAL A 624 6.93 4.54 11.17
N GLY A 625 6.90 5.81 11.56
CA GLY A 625 7.59 6.92 10.90
C GLY A 625 8.39 7.75 11.92
N GLN A 626 9.42 8.49 11.49
CA GLN A 626 10.31 9.21 12.43
C GLN A 626 10.10 10.73 12.40
N GLU A 627 9.72 11.34 13.54
CA GLU A 627 9.52 12.78 13.69
C GLU A 627 10.70 13.38 14.47
N THR A 628 11.62 14.04 13.77
CA THR A 628 12.81 14.65 14.36
C THR A 628 12.42 15.89 15.18
N SER A 629 12.65 15.86 16.49
CA SER A 629 12.71 17.07 17.32
C SER A 629 14.12 17.64 17.22
N GLU A 630 14.29 18.79 16.59
CA GLU A 630 15.61 19.42 16.44
C GLU A 630 16.10 20.04 17.76
N ALA A 631 17.29 19.62 18.18
CA ALA A 631 18.16 20.45 19.00
C ALA A 631 19.24 21.05 18.08
N THR A 632 19.35 22.37 18.11
CA THR A 632 20.35 23.16 17.42
C THR A 632 21.77 22.83 17.90
N SER A 633 22.57 22.16 17.09
CA SER A 633 24.03 22.33 17.02
C SER A 633 24.61 21.51 15.88
N GLY A 634 25.45 22.14 15.06
CA GLY A 634 25.95 21.58 13.81
C GLY A 634 26.92 20.40 13.94
N THR A 635 27.16 19.82 12.76
CA THR A 635 28.25 18.88 12.37
C THR A 635 27.89 17.38 12.38
N THR A 636 27.77 16.88 11.14
CA THR A 636 28.05 15.53 10.58
C THR A 636 27.57 14.28 11.33
N GLY A 637 26.68 13.52 10.68
CA GLY A 637 26.42 12.11 10.99
C GLY A 637 25.40 11.51 10.03
N PHE A 638 25.84 10.57 9.20
CA PHE A 638 25.11 9.94 8.10
C PHE A 638 23.83 9.21 8.53
N ALA A 639 22.76 9.41 7.77
CA ALA A 639 21.64 8.47 7.65
C ALA A 639 21.35 8.28 6.15
N LEU A 640 21.75 7.12 5.61
CA LEU A 640 21.54 6.75 4.21
C LEU A 640 20.04 6.51 3.92
N PRO A 641 19.55 6.88 2.72
CA PRO A 641 18.19 6.66 2.29
C PRO A 641 17.90 5.18 2.01
N THR A 642 16.72 4.74 2.46
CA THR A 642 16.10 3.45 2.24
C THR A 642 15.97 3.10 0.76
N VAL A 643 16.97 2.44 0.17
CA VAL A 643 16.83 1.75 -1.12
C VAL A 643 17.64 0.44 -1.10
N ALA A 644 16.97 -0.69 -0.87
CA ALA A 644 17.21 -2.00 -1.51
C ALA A 644 16.59 -3.14 -0.67
N TRP A 645 15.29 -3.40 -0.83
CA TRP A 645 14.76 -4.75 -0.58
C TRP A 645 14.76 -5.50 -1.91
N SER A 646 15.91 -6.08 -2.26
CA SER A 646 16.00 -7.05 -3.35
C SER A 646 15.48 -8.41 -2.86
N THR A 647 14.53 -8.95 -3.61
CA THR A 647 13.93 -10.26 -3.42
C THR A 647 14.88 -11.36 -3.90
N GLN A 648 15.54 -12.08 -2.98
CA GLN A 648 15.99 -13.46 -3.20
C GLN A 648 15.97 -14.25 -1.87
N PRO A 649 15.35 -15.43 -1.82
CA PRO A 649 15.54 -16.39 -0.74
C PRO A 649 16.69 -17.32 -1.12
N ASP A 650 17.89 -17.05 -0.61
CA ASP A 650 18.95 -18.04 -0.56
C ASP A 650 19.52 -18.07 0.87
N GLN A 651 19.51 -19.26 1.48
CA GLN A 651 19.81 -19.49 2.90
C GLN A 651 21.30 -19.72 3.20
N THR A 652 22.22 -19.32 2.32
CA THR A 652 23.60 -19.85 2.38
C THR A 652 24.75 -18.83 2.57
N SER A 653 24.50 -17.60 3.01
CA SER A 653 25.59 -16.64 3.25
C SER A 653 25.77 -16.26 4.73
N GLU A 654 26.75 -16.89 5.40
CA GLU A 654 27.24 -16.53 6.75
C GLU A 654 27.64 -15.04 6.86
N VAL A 655 28.00 -14.41 5.74
CA VAL A 655 28.31 -12.97 5.63
C VAL A 655 27.09 -12.08 5.93
N ARG A 656 25.87 -12.55 5.67
CA ARG A 656 24.63 -11.79 5.92
C ARG A 656 24.25 -11.81 7.41
N LEU A 657 24.50 -12.93 8.10
CA LEU A 657 24.36 -13.02 9.56
C LEU A 657 25.42 -12.18 10.28
N TRP A 658 26.63 -12.08 9.73
CA TRP A 658 27.68 -11.19 10.24
C TRP A 658 27.33 -9.70 10.07
N LEU A 659 26.80 -9.28 8.91
CA LEU A 659 26.39 -7.88 8.67
C LEU A 659 25.15 -7.46 9.49
N VAL A 660 24.17 -8.34 9.67
CA VAL A 660 22.98 -8.06 10.49
C VAL A 660 23.32 -7.98 11.99
N ASN A 661 24.25 -8.81 12.48
CA ASN A 661 24.65 -8.78 13.90
C ASN A 661 25.72 -7.73 14.25
N ASN A 662 26.52 -7.24 13.29
CA ASN A 662 27.56 -6.24 13.58
C ASN A 662 27.16 -4.79 13.28
N LEU A 663 26.10 -4.54 12.52
CA LEU A 663 25.56 -3.17 12.35
C LEU A 663 24.73 -2.70 13.56
N THR A 664 24.44 -3.56 14.53
CA THR A 664 23.72 -3.20 15.76
C THR A 664 24.62 -2.76 16.91
N ASN A 665 25.95 -2.90 16.82
CA ASN A 665 26.84 -2.73 17.98
C ASN A 665 27.76 -1.49 17.96
N HIS A 666 27.64 -0.57 17.00
CA HIS A 666 28.31 0.72 17.09
C HIS A 666 27.39 1.86 16.65
N THR A 667 26.44 2.21 17.52
CA THR A 667 25.95 3.59 17.61
C THR A 667 26.50 4.19 18.89
N VAL A 668 27.43 5.13 18.71
CA VAL A 668 27.97 5.98 19.78
C VAL A 668 26.80 6.71 20.44
N GLU A 669 26.73 6.61 21.77
CA GLU A 669 25.82 7.35 22.63
C GLU A 669 25.90 8.85 22.33
N LYS A 670 24.89 9.36 21.62
CA LYS A 670 24.35 10.72 21.79
C LYS A 670 22.94 10.74 21.23
N ALA A 671 21.98 10.49 22.11
CA ALA A 671 20.55 10.60 21.83
C ALA A 671 20.19 12.05 21.47
N SER A 672 19.89 12.31 20.20
CA SER A 672 18.89 13.31 19.85
C SER A 672 17.54 12.59 19.81
N GLU A 673 16.55 13.08 20.56
CA GLU A 673 15.22 12.48 20.64
C GLU A 673 14.47 12.71 19.31
N ALA A 674 14.72 11.87 18.32
CA ALA A 674 13.78 11.66 17.22
C ALA A 674 12.54 10.95 17.79
N SER A 675 11.42 11.66 17.87
CA SER A 675 10.15 11.11 18.32
C SER A 675 9.53 10.24 17.22
N GLU A 676 9.61 8.92 17.38
CA GLU A 676 8.99 7.99 16.43
C GLU A 676 7.45 8.05 16.55
N THR A 677 6.75 8.18 15.44
CA THR A 677 5.28 8.17 15.32
C THR A 677 4.80 6.84 14.76
N ILE A 678 3.64 6.39 15.20
CA ILE A 678 3.08 5.06 14.92
C ILE A 678 1.64 5.21 14.42
N GLU A 679 1.21 4.40 13.45
CA GLU A 679 -0.15 4.40 12.87
C GLU A 679 -0.64 2.98 12.53
N ILE A 680 -1.95 2.72 12.59
CA ILE A 680 -2.54 1.46 12.07
C ILE A 680 -2.39 1.41 10.56
N ALA A 681 -1.95 0.26 10.03
CA ALA A 681 -1.72 0.08 8.60
C ALA A 681 -3.02 0.20 7.76
N HIS A 682 -4.16 -0.26 8.28
CA HIS A 682 -5.45 -0.18 7.59
C HIS A 682 -6.64 0.13 8.52
N LYS A 683 -7.54 1.04 8.10
CA LYS A 683 -8.73 1.44 8.87
C LYS A 683 -9.72 0.27 9.07
N SER A 684 -9.75 -0.71 8.17
CA SER A 684 -10.58 -1.91 8.29
C SER A 684 -10.30 -2.72 9.57
N LEU A 685 -9.08 -2.65 10.15
CA LEU A 685 -8.80 -3.26 11.45
C LEU A 685 -9.67 -2.68 12.57
N ILE A 686 -10.04 -1.40 12.49
CA ILE A 686 -10.90 -0.73 13.48
C ILE A 686 -12.36 -1.19 13.35
N HIS A 687 -12.82 -1.45 12.12
CA HIS A 687 -14.22 -1.79 11.84
C HIS A 687 -14.52 -3.28 11.89
N ASP A 688 -13.59 -4.11 11.43
CA ASP A 688 -13.83 -5.52 11.18
C ASP A 688 -13.17 -6.42 12.23
N TRP A 689 -12.12 -5.96 12.92
CA TRP A 689 -11.46 -6.79 13.95
C TRP A 689 -12.27 -6.77 15.26
N GLN A 690 -12.99 -7.86 15.49
CA GLN A 690 -13.91 -8.00 16.64
C GLN A 690 -13.22 -7.74 17.98
N LEU A 691 -11.97 -8.19 18.16
CA LEU A 691 -11.23 -8.01 19.41
C LEU A 691 -10.90 -6.54 19.68
N LEU A 692 -10.45 -5.79 18.67
CA LEU A 692 -10.21 -4.35 18.79
C LEU A 692 -11.51 -3.58 19.05
N ARG A 693 -12.62 -3.96 18.42
CA ARG A 693 -13.93 -3.36 18.73
C ARG A 693 -14.35 -3.64 20.16
N GLN A 694 -14.11 -4.84 20.68
CA GLN A 694 -14.40 -5.16 22.08
C GLN A 694 -13.56 -4.29 23.02
N TRP A 695 -12.26 -4.11 22.75
CA TRP A 695 -11.41 -3.23 23.54
C TRP A 695 -11.86 -1.77 23.49
N ILE A 696 -12.17 -1.26 22.29
CA ILE A 696 -12.67 0.10 22.08
C ILE A 696 -13.98 0.31 22.83
N ASN A 697 -14.94 -0.61 22.69
CA ASN A 697 -16.26 -0.49 23.33
C ASN A 697 -16.17 -0.62 24.85
N ALA A 698 -15.35 -1.55 25.36
CA ALA A 698 -15.17 -1.76 26.80
C ALA A 698 -14.52 -0.54 27.49
N ARG A 699 -13.65 0.20 26.77
CA ARG A 699 -12.89 1.32 27.33
C ARG A 699 -13.27 2.69 26.75
N ARG A 700 -14.40 2.81 26.05
CA ARG A 700 -14.72 4.00 25.23
C ARG A 700 -14.72 5.30 26.04
N ASP A 701 -15.40 5.29 27.18
CA ASP A 701 -15.53 6.48 28.03
C ASP A 701 -14.21 6.84 28.72
N VAL A 702 -13.44 5.82 29.11
CA VAL A 702 -12.10 5.98 29.71
C VAL A 702 -11.14 6.60 28.70
N LEU A 703 -11.09 6.08 27.48
CA LEU A 703 -10.20 6.57 26.41
C LEU A 703 -10.56 7.99 25.96
N ARG A 704 -11.85 8.32 25.90
CA ARG A 704 -12.31 9.69 25.58
C ARG A 704 -11.79 10.69 26.61
N TYR A 705 -11.99 10.40 27.89
CA TYR A 705 -11.58 11.28 28.97
C TYR A 705 -10.05 11.39 29.08
N GLN A 706 -9.34 10.27 28.92
CA GLN A 706 -7.88 10.25 28.85
C GLN A 706 -7.36 11.19 27.76
N ARG A 707 -7.87 11.06 26.53
CA ARG A 707 -7.43 11.87 25.39
C ARG A 707 -7.73 13.35 25.60
N HIS A 708 -8.90 13.66 26.14
CA HIS A 708 -9.24 15.03 26.47
C HIS A 708 -8.22 15.65 27.44
N LEU A 709 -7.82 14.91 28.49
CA LEU A 709 -6.80 15.37 29.43
C LEU A 709 -5.41 15.52 28.78
N GLU A 710 -5.03 14.61 27.89
CA GLU A 710 -3.75 14.65 27.18
C GLU A 710 -3.68 15.85 26.22
N THR A 711 -4.75 16.14 25.47
CA THR A 711 -4.84 17.34 24.62
C THR A 711 -4.70 18.62 25.45
N LEU A 712 -5.42 18.72 26.57
CA LEU A 712 -5.31 19.90 27.45
C LEU A 712 -3.89 20.07 28.03
N ALA A 713 -3.23 18.96 28.38
CA ALA A 713 -1.86 18.99 28.87
C ALA A 713 -0.86 19.42 27.80
N GLN A 714 -1.06 18.96 26.56
CA GLN A 714 -0.24 19.33 25.42
C GLN A 714 -0.40 20.83 25.10
N ASP A 715 -1.63 21.35 25.05
CA ASP A 715 -1.90 22.78 24.86
C ASP A 715 -1.25 23.63 25.96
N TRP A 716 -1.35 23.18 27.22
CA TRP A 716 -0.71 23.85 28.35
C TRP A 716 0.81 23.85 28.23
N GLN A 717 1.41 22.75 27.78
CA GLN A 717 2.85 22.63 27.57
C GLN A 717 3.34 23.49 26.41
N GLN A 718 2.63 23.50 25.28
CA GLN A 718 2.95 24.33 24.11
C GLN A 718 2.94 25.82 24.45
N ARG A 719 2.02 26.25 25.32
CA ARG A 719 1.94 27.64 25.80
C ARG A 719 2.97 27.99 26.89
N GLN A 720 4.03 27.18 27.03
CA GLN A 720 5.10 27.33 28.02
C GLN A 720 4.63 27.23 29.48
N ARG A 721 3.67 26.33 29.76
CA ARG A 721 3.18 26.03 31.11
C ARG A 721 2.70 27.27 31.88
N PRO A 722 1.73 28.01 31.33
CA PRO A 722 1.22 29.23 31.97
C PRO A 722 0.67 28.90 33.36
N LYS A 723 0.97 29.78 34.33
CA LYS A 723 0.55 29.63 35.73
C LYS A 723 -0.84 30.23 36.00
N HIS A 724 -1.46 30.84 34.99
CA HIS A 724 -2.74 31.51 35.12
C HIS A 724 -3.89 30.50 35.33
N PRO A 725 -4.87 30.76 36.23
CA PRO A 725 -5.92 29.80 36.57
C PRO A 725 -6.79 29.35 35.39
N GLU A 726 -6.94 30.20 34.36
CA GLU A 726 -7.77 29.92 33.18
C GLU A 726 -7.21 28.82 32.27
N TYR A 727 -5.91 28.54 32.38
CA TYR A 727 -5.22 27.52 31.58
C TYR A 727 -5.05 26.21 32.36
N LEU A 728 -5.62 26.12 33.57
CA LEU A 728 -5.51 24.98 34.47
C LEU A 728 -6.92 24.46 34.82
N LEU A 729 -7.00 23.17 35.15
CA LEU A 729 -8.27 22.58 35.57
C LEU A 729 -8.70 23.13 36.94
N ALA A 730 -9.98 23.46 37.09
CA ALA A 730 -10.57 23.96 38.33
C ALA A 730 -11.94 23.32 38.61
N GLY A 731 -12.38 23.41 39.87
CA GLY A 731 -13.72 22.96 40.29
C GLY A 731 -13.96 21.47 40.03
N THR A 732 -15.11 21.16 39.43
CA THR A 732 -15.55 19.80 39.10
C THR A 732 -14.63 19.10 38.12
N ARG A 733 -14.17 19.80 37.06
CA ARG A 733 -13.23 19.24 36.07
C ARG A 733 -11.91 18.77 36.69
N LEU A 734 -11.40 19.47 37.72
CA LEU A 734 -10.21 19.00 38.43
C LEU A 734 -10.50 17.81 39.34
N GLN A 735 -11.67 17.75 39.98
CA GLN A 735 -12.04 16.59 40.78
C GLN A 735 -12.20 15.34 39.93
N GLU A 736 -12.84 15.46 38.77
CA GLU A 736 -12.94 14.39 37.77
C GLU A 736 -11.54 13.94 37.33
N ALA A 737 -10.65 14.86 36.97
CA ALA A 737 -9.29 14.54 36.54
C ALA A 737 -8.46 13.85 37.64
N LEU A 738 -8.63 14.27 38.90
CA LEU A 738 -7.98 13.64 40.05
C LEU A 738 -8.56 12.25 40.33
N SER A 739 -9.88 12.06 40.23
CA SER A 739 -10.52 10.75 40.39
C SER A 739 -10.08 9.77 39.31
N PHE A 740 -9.98 10.26 38.07
CA PHE A 740 -9.45 9.50 36.95
C PHE A 740 -7.98 9.11 37.17
N MET A 741 -7.16 10.03 37.67
CA MET A 741 -5.74 9.78 37.97
C MET A 741 -5.55 8.75 39.11
N VAL A 742 -6.52 8.59 40.02
CA VAL A 742 -6.46 7.54 41.06
C VAL A 742 -6.66 6.14 40.46
N HIS A 743 -7.55 6.00 39.48
CA HIS A 743 -7.89 4.69 38.90
C HIS A 743 -7.04 4.34 37.68
N TYR A 744 -6.68 5.32 36.86
CA TYR A 744 -5.99 5.15 35.57
C TYR A 744 -4.69 5.97 35.48
N GLY A 745 -4.16 6.45 36.62
CA GLY A 745 -2.96 7.30 36.65
C GLY A 745 -1.74 6.70 35.95
N LYS A 746 -1.58 5.38 36.02
CA LYS A 746 -0.48 4.65 35.35
C LYS A 746 -0.64 4.58 33.84
N GLU A 747 -1.85 4.76 33.30
CA GLU A 747 -2.13 4.69 31.87
C GLU A 747 -1.96 6.04 31.16
N LEU A 748 -2.06 7.15 31.91
CA LEU A 748 -1.88 8.54 31.47
C LEU A 748 -0.42 8.87 31.14
N SER A 749 -0.22 9.71 30.12
CA SER A 749 1.10 10.27 29.81
C SER A 749 1.70 11.11 30.95
N THR A 750 3.03 11.15 31.05
CA THR A 750 3.77 11.93 32.06
C THR A 750 3.43 13.43 32.00
N SER A 751 3.17 13.95 30.80
CA SER A 751 2.74 15.36 30.62
C SER A 751 1.35 15.59 31.22
N ALA A 752 0.39 14.71 30.97
CA ALA A 752 -0.95 14.81 31.54
C ALA A 752 -0.96 14.71 33.07
N GLN A 753 -0.19 13.78 33.64
CA GLN A 753 -0.03 13.69 35.09
C GLN A 753 0.54 14.99 35.69
N THR A 754 1.55 15.57 35.03
CA THR A 754 2.17 16.83 35.46
C THR A 754 1.18 17.98 35.41
N PHE A 755 0.36 18.06 34.36
CA PHE A 755 -0.68 19.08 34.18
C PHE A 755 -1.77 19.01 35.26
N VAL A 756 -2.29 17.82 35.56
CA VAL A 756 -3.29 17.61 36.63
C VAL A 756 -2.70 18.00 38.00
N MET A 757 -1.45 17.64 38.26
CA MET A 757 -0.77 18.02 39.50
C MET A 757 -0.50 19.53 39.60
N ALA A 758 -0.15 20.19 38.49
CA ALA A 758 -0.02 21.64 38.43
C ALA A 758 -1.36 22.33 38.72
N SER A 759 -2.45 21.83 38.14
CA SER A 759 -3.82 22.30 38.39
C SER A 759 -4.22 22.17 39.86
N ARG A 760 -3.89 21.03 40.50
CA ARG A 760 -4.12 20.79 41.94
C ARG A 760 -3.37 21.79 42.81
N ARG A 761 -2.11 22.08 42.49
CA ARG A 761 -1.30 23.06 43.23
C ARG A 761 -1.85 24.48 43.08
N ALA A 762 -2.28 24.86 41.88
CA ALA A 762 -2.88 26.16 41.61
C ALA A 762 -4.20 26.36 42.36
N GLN A 763 -5.12 25.38 42.34
CA GLN A 763 -6.38 25.49 43.07
C GLN A 763 -6.18 25.55 44.59
N ARG A 764 -5.19 24.83 45.15
CA ARG A 764 -4.81 24.95 46.56
C ARG A 764 -4.33 26.36 46.91
N ARG A 765 -3.47 26.96 46.07
CA ARG A 765 -2.99 28.35 46.27
C ARG A 765 -4.14 29.36 46.21
N LEU A 766 -5.09 29.17 45.29
CA LEU A 766 -6.25 30.05 45.17
C LEU A 766 -7.16 29.96 46.41
N ARG A 767 -7.40 28.75 46.93
CA ARG A 767 -8.16 28.54 48.18
C ARG A 767 -7.48 29.16 49.40
N LEU A 768 -6.16 29.05 49.51
CA LEU A 768 -5.40 29.67 50.59
C LEU A 768 -5.43 31.21 50.49
N ARG A 769 -5.30 31.78 49.29
CA ARG A 769 -5.39 33.23 49.06
C ARG A 769 -6.77 33.79 49.35
N THR A 770 -7.83 33.14 48.85
CA THR A 770 -9.22 33.56 49.09
C THR A 770 -9.59 33.37 50.56
N GLY A 771 -9.17 32.28 51.21
CA GLY A 771 -9.33 32.08 52.65
C GLY A 771 -8.58 33.12 53.51
N ALA A 772 -7.39 33.53 53.10
CA ALA A 772 -6.67 34.63 53.77
C ALA A 772 -7.39 35.97 53.59
N LEU A 773 -7.93 36.26 52.40
CA LEU A 773 -8.69 37.47 52.11
C LEU A 773 -10.03 37.54 52.86
N THR A 774 -10.74 36.41 52.98
CA THR A 774 -11.98 36.35 53.78
C THR A 774 -11.72 36.47 55.27
N MET A 775 -10.53 36.08 55.75
CA MET A 775 -10.10 36.32 57.14
C MET A 775 -9.70 37.77 57.41
N LEU A 776 -9.28 38.54 56.39
CA LEU A 776 -8.93 39.97 56.57
C LEU A 776 -10.13 40.85 56.94
N VAL A 777 -11.33 40.53 56.43
CA VAL A 777 -12.56 41.30 56.72
C VAL A 777 -12.98 41.24 58.20
N PRO A 778 -13.12 40.07 58.85
CA PRO A 778 -13.41 40.00 60.28
C PRO A 778 -12.26 40.56 61.13
N ILE A 779 -11.00 40.37 60.73
CA ILE A 779 -9.85 40.97 61.43
C ILE A 779 -9.92 42.51 61.38
N ALA A 780 -10.25 43.10 60.23
CA ALA A 780 -10.42 44.55 60.09
C ALA A 780 -11.64 45.07 60.87
N LEU A 781 -12.75 44.33 60.91
CA LEU A 781 -13.93 44.64 61.74
C LEU A 781 -13.59 44.61 63.24
N ILE A 782 -12.87 43.58 63.69
CA ILE A 782 -12.43 43.45 65.09
C ILE A 782 -11.48 44.60 65.45
N ALA A 783 -10.51 44.92 64.59
CA ALA A 783 -9.61 46.05 64.78
C ALA A 783 -10.36 47.40 64.82
N GLY A 784 -11.35 47.58 63.94
CA GLY A 784 -12.23 48.75 63.92
C GLY A 784 -13.09 48.88 65.18
N MET A 785 -13.69 47.78 65.66
CA MET A 785 -14.43 47.75 66.93
C MET A 785 -13.54 48.06 68.13
N ALA A 786 -12.33 47.48 68.19
CA ALA A 786 -11.37 47.75 69.24
C ALA A 786 -10.95 49.23 69.27
N ALA A 787 -10.69 49.83 68.10
CA ALA A 787 -10.37 51.25 67.98
C ALA A 787 -11.56 52.16 68.36
N SER A 788 -12.79 51.75 68.05
CA SER A 788 -14.01 52.46 68.44
C SER A 788 -14.25 52.42 69.94
N MET A 789 -14.10 51.24 70.58
CA MET A 789 -14.16 51.10 72.05
C MET A 789 -13.09 51.92 72.76
N ALA A 790 -11.86 51.98 72.22
CA ALA A 790 -10.80 52.81 72.76
C ALA A 790 -11.16 54.32 72.70
N ARG A 791 -11.78 54.78 71.59
CA ARG A 791 -12.32 56.15 71.50
C ARG A 791 -13.49 56.39 72.44
N HIS A 792 -14.41 55.44 72.58
CA HIS A 792 -15.58 55.58 73.45
C HIS A 792 -15.19 55.69 74.93
N ARG A 793 -14.14 54.97 75.36
CA ARG A 793 -13.55 55.12 76.71
C ARG A 793 -12.84 56.46 76.92
N ALA A 794 -12.39 57.12 75.86
CA ALA A 794 -11.78 58.44 75.92
C ALA A 794 -12.80 59.60 75.92
N VAL A 795 -14.08 59.34 75.58
CA VAL A 795 -15.11 60.38 75.37
C VAL A 795 -16.18 60.42 76.47
N THR A 796 -16.20 59.51 77.44
CA THR A 796 -17.05 59.66 78.64
C THR A 796 -16.33 60.47 79.72
N PRO A 797 -16.74 61.71 80.04
CA PRO A 797 -16.19 62.44 81.17
C PRO A 797 -16.74 61.85 82.47
N TRP A 798 -15.83 61.48 83.36
CA TRP A 798 -16.10 61.30 84.79
C TRP A 798 -16.83 62.54 85.32
N ALA A 799 -18.07 62.37 85.80
CA ALA A 799 -18.81 63.38 86.56
C ALA A 799 -18.96 62.89 88.00
N ALA A 800 -18.72 63.81 88.93
CA ALA A 800 -18.48 63.58 90.35
C ALA A 800 -19.71 63.21 91.19
N ASN A 801 -19.43 62.51 92.30
CA ASN A 801 -20.21 62.20 93.51
C ASN A 801 -21.13 63.34 94.04
N PRO A 802 -22.20 63.03 94.83
CA PRO A 802 -22.03 62.92 96.29
C PRO A 802 -22.92 61.90 97.08
N SER A 803 -22.34 61.40 98.19
CA SER A 803 -22.88 61.08 99.54
C SER A 803 -24.14 60.22 99.75
N ALA A 804 -24.04 59.12 100.54
CA ALA A 804 -24.20 59.10 102.01
C ALA A 804 -24.46 57.67 102.58
N SER A 805 -23.72 57.36 103.66
CA SER A 805 -24.05 56.51 104.84
C SER A 805 -24.51 55.04 104.71
N THR A 806 -23.78 54.17 105.44
CA THR A 806 -24.22 53.20 106.50
C THR A 806 -23.22 52.01 106.45
N VAL A 807 -22.18 51.89 107.31
CA VAL A 807 -22.17 51.28 108.68
C VAL A 807 -22.73 49.83 108.60
N GLU A 808 -22.08 48.72 108.97
CA GLU A 808 -21.02 48.39 109.92
C GLU A 808 -20.62 46.90 109.78
N SER A 809 -19.38 46.57 110.18
CA SER A 809 -18.89 45.29 110.74
C SER A 809 -18.88 44.02 109.85
N ALA A 810 -17.90 43.11 109.90
CA ALA A 810 -17.15 42.65 111.07
C ALA A 810 -15.68 42.25 110.77
N VAL A 811 -14.80 42.87 111.56
CA VAL A 811 -13.55 42.42 112.24
C VAL A 811 -13.26 40.90 112.19
N ALA A 812 -12.20 40.39 111.53
CA ALA A 812 -10.77 40.23 111.93
C ALA A 812 -10.46 38.97 112.80
N PRO A 813 -9.20 38.54 113.06
CA PRO A 813 -7.94 38.58 112.28
C PRO A 813 -7.04 37.30 112.38
N ALA A 814 -5.90 37.36 111.66
CA ALA A 814 -4.54 36.90 112.04
C ALA A 814 -4.20 35.38 112.03
N ALA A 815 -2.98 34.92 111.74
CA ALA A 815 -1.75 35.46 111.14
C ALA A 815 -0.70 34.33 111.06
N ARG A 816 0.32 34.52 110.20
CA ARG A 816 1.63 33.82 110.09
C ARG A 816 1.54 32.40 109.46
N GLY A 817 2.26 32.05 108.39
CA GLY A 817 3.43 32.65 107.74
C GLY A 817 4.52 31.58 107.66
N PHE A 818 4.91 31.16 106.45
CA PHE A 818 6.26 30.69 106.14
C PHE A 818 6.50 30.78 104.62
N GLU A 819 7.56 31.50 104.26
CA GLU A 819 8.19 31.62 102.93
C GLU A 819 8.76 30.25 102.51
N THR A 820 9.13 29.92 101.25
CA THR A 820 9.88 30.72 100.27
C THR A 820 9.89 30.00 98.89
N ARG A 821 9.66 30.78 97.82
CA ARG A 821 10.24 30.73 96.44
C ARG A 821 10.31 29.41 95.63
N LEU A 822 9.62 29.39 94.48
CA LEU A 822 10.14 29.84 93.17
C LEU A 822 8.98 29.96 92.14
N GLN A 823 9.10 30.95 91.26
CA GLN A 823 8.03 31.62 90.49
C GLN A 823 7.54 30.84 89.25
N PRO A 824 6.28 31.05 88.80
CA PRO A 824 5.78 30.71 87.47
C PRO A 824 5.68 31.97 86.57
N ALA A 825 5.84 31.83 85.25
CA ALA A 825 5.57 32.91 84.30
C ALA A 825 4.90 32.40 83.02
N LEU A 826 3.61 32.73 82.89
CA LEU A 826 2.85 32.94 81.65
C LEU A 826 3.10 34.42 81.20
N PRO A 827 2.50 34.95 80.11
CA PRO A 827 2.28 34.46 78.72
C PRO A 827 2.49 35.57 77.64
N LYS A 828 2.12 35.26 76.38
CA LYS A 828 1.72 36.14 75.24
C LYS A 828 2.81 36.92 74.48
N ALA A 829 2.83 36.75 73.15
CA ALA A 829 2.85 37.87 72.20
C ALA A 829 2.51 37.42 70.76
N THR A 830 1.58 38.16 70.16
CA THR A 830 1.36 38.35 68.73
C THR A 830 1.66 39.83 68.45
N ILE A 831 2.06 40.15 67.20
CA ILE A 831 1.98 41.45 66.49
C ILE A 831 3.35 42.08 66.15
N ASP A 832 3.72 41.88 64.86
CA ASP A 832 4.22 42.85 63.86
C ASP A 832 5.56 43.58 64.10
N ARG A 833 6.46 43.82 63.13
CA ARG A 833 6.36 43.94 61.66
C ARG A 833 7.77 44.09 61.04
N LEU A 834 7.91 43.61 59.80
CA LEU A 834 8.58 44.20 58.61
C LEU A 834 10.05 44.71 58.69
N ALA A 835 10.95 44.08 57.93
CA ALA A 835 11.56 44.66 56.71
C ALA A 835 12.54 43.67 56.01
N GLU A 836 12.43 43.61 54.68
CA GLU A 836 13.44 43.40 53.61
C GLU A 836 14.66 42.49 53.85
N ALA A 837 14.79 41.36 53.15
CA ALA A 837 15.28 41.16 51.77
C ALA A 837 16.79 40.82 51.71
N VAL A 838 17.09 39.82 50.87
CA VAL A 838 18.42 39.41 50.33
C VAL A 838 19.20 38.34 51.12
N ALA A 839 19.66 37.37 50.34
CA ALA A 839 20.70 36.36 50.55
C ALA A 839 20.38 35.11 51.40
N GLU A 840 20.62 33.95 50.76
CA GLU A 840 21.38 32.77 51.24
C GLU A 840 21.17 32.28 52.69
N GLU A 841 21.18 31.01 53.06
CA GLU A 841 21.37 29.68 52.50
C GLU A 841 21.27 28.77 53.76
N THR A 842 21.04 27.46 53.63
CA THR A 842 21.13 26.42 54.69
C THR A 842 20.06 26.47 55.81
N VAL A 843 19.47 25.38 56.31
CA VAL A 843 20.06 24.15 56.88
C VAL A 843 19.00 23.03 56.87
N PHE A 844 19.36 21.84 56.39
CA PHE A 844 19.09 20.58 57.10
C PHE A 844 20.01 19.49 56.55
N ALA A 845 21.18 19.39 57.19
CA ALA A 845 22.01 18.19 57.20
C ALA A 845 21.73 17.47 58.53
N GLN A 846 21.33 16.20 58.48
CA GLN A 846 22.08 15.06 59.04
C GLN A 846 21.25 13.78 58.93
N ILE A 847 21.40 13.09 57.80
CA ILE A 847 21.16 11.65 57.67
C ILE A 847 22.51 11.03 57.31
N HIS A 848 22.88 9.98 58.03
CA HIS A 848 24.14 9.28 57.90
C HIS A 848 24.32 8.61 56.52
N ARG A 849 25.35 9.10 55.80
CA ARG A 849 26.37 8.39 55.01
C ARG A 849 25.92 7.20 54.11
N LEU A 850 25.75 7.51 52.82
CA LEU A 850 26.07 6.63 51.69
C LEU A 850 26.86 7.45 50.64
N PRO A 851 28.00 6.95 50.13
CA PRO A 851 28.92 7.74 49.30
C PRO A 851 28.44 7.86 47.85
N THR A 852 28.32 9.10 47.39
CA THR A 852 28.26 9.46 45.97
C THR A 852 29.60 9.11 45.30
N ALA A 853 29.54 8.31 44.24
CA ALA A 853 30.68 8.00 43.39
C ALA A 853 31.22 9.27 42.74
N SER A 854 32.27 9.81 43.34
CA SER A 854 33.20 10.73 42.71
C SER A 854 33.95 10.01 41.60
N SER A 855 34.26 10.75 40.54
CA SER A 855 35.21 10.44 39.48
C SER A 855 36.39 9.57 39.95
N ASN A 856 36.29 8.26 39.74
CA ASN A 856 37.46 7.40 39.71
C ASN A 856 38.09 7.54 38.32
N ILE A 857 39.04 8.48 38.22
CA ILE A 857 40.16 8.29 37.29
C ILE A 857 40.90 7.06 37.81
N VAL A 858 40.60 5.88 37.27
CA VAL A 858 41.46 4.71 37.43
C VAL A 858 42.52 4.81 36.34
N ARG A 859 43.71 5.25 36.75
CA ARG A 859 44.96 5.00 36.02
C ARG A 859 45.19 3.49 36.05
N PHE A 860 45.16 2.84 34.89
CA PHE A 860 45.77 1.53 34.73
C PHE A 860 47.23 1.73 34.32
N GLU A 861 48.13 1.48 35.27
CA GLU A 861 49.55 1.30 34.98
C GLU A 861 49.78 -0.02 34.23
N ARG A 862 50.76 -0.01 33.33
CA ARG A 862 51.19 -1.16 32.53
C ARG A 862 51.70 -2.30 33.42
N GLY A 863 51.24 -3.51 33.13
CA GLY A 863 51.93 -4.76 33.44
C GLY A 863 51.13 -5.68 34.38
N VAL A 864 51.06 -6.95 33.98
CA VAL A 864 50.50 -8.14 34.67
C VAL A 864 49.06 -8.52 34.24
N PRO A 865 48.84 -9.78 33.78
CA PRO A 865 47.66 -10.17 33.01
C PRO A 865 46.48 -10.58 33.92
N ALA A 866 45.26 -10.16 33.59
CA ALA A 866 44.06 -10.63 34.27
C ALA A 866 43.58 -11.96 33.66
N VAL A 867 43.66 -12.99 34.50
CA VAL A 867 43.09 -14.33 34.34
C VAL A 867 41.56 -14.22 34.33
N ILE A 868 40.92 -14.80 33.32
CA ILE A 868 39.47 -15.03 33.30
C ILE A 868 39.19 -16.28 34.12
N ALA A 869 38.68 -16.12 35.34
CA ALA A 869 38.01 -17.19 36.07
C ALA A 869 36.97 -16.59 37.03
N GLU A 870 35.82 -17.27 37.12
CA GLU A 870 34.74 -17.16 38.11
C GLU A 870 33.64 -16.11 37.89
N ALA A 871 32.55 -16.54 37.24
CA ALA A 871 31.18 -16.46 37.80
C ALA A 871 30.15 -17.14 36.88
N VAL A 872 30.10 -18.48 36.92
CA VAL A 872 28.86 -19.25 36.71
C VAL A 872 28.79 -20.28 37.83
N ALA A 873 27.79 -20.16 38.70
CA ALA A 873 27.30 -21.30 39.47
C ALA A 873 26.14 -21.97 38.68
N PRO A 874 25.97 -23.30 38.79
CA PRO A 874 25.24 -24.10 37.79
C PRO A 874 23.80 -24.44 38.20
N THR A 875 22.92 -24.60 37.23
CA THR A 875 21.83 -25.60 37.28
C THR A 875 21.71 -26.33 35.94
N ALA A 876 22.29 -27.54 35.93
CA ALA A 876 22.00 -28.75 35.15
C ALA A 876 21.45 -28.64 33.70
N ALA A 877 22.32 -28.88 32.71
CA ALA A 877 22.34 -30.09 31.84
C ALA A 877 22.99 -29.82 30.45
N ALA A 878 24.00 -30.64 30.12
CA ALA A 878 24.56 -30.97 28.79
C ALA A 878 25.63 -30.07 28.09
N GLY A 879 26.86 -30.62 27.96
CA GLY A 879 27.68 -30.63 26.72
C GLY A 879 28.85 -29.62 26.56
N PRO A 880 30.05 -30.00 26.05
CA PRO A 880 31.32 -29.29 26.29
C PRO A 880 31.68 -28.19 25.27
N THR A 881 32.44 -27.20 25.72
CA THR A 881 33.01 -26.05 24.97
C THR A 881 34.34 -26.41 24.28
N ALA A 882 34.56 -25.92 23.05
CA ALA A 882 35.81 -26.08 22.28
C ALA A 882 36.83 -24.94 22.56
N PRO A 883 38.17 -25.18 22.51
CA PRO A 883 39.20 -24.17 22.79
C PRO A 883 39.68 -23.38 21.55
N PHE A 884 40.09 -22.12 21.75
CA PHE A 884 40.64 -21.20 20.74
C PHE A 884 42.16 -20.95 20.97
N SER A 885 42.93 -20.68 19.90
CA SER A 885 44.34 -20.24 19.91
C SER A 885 44.49 -18.77 19.49
N ILE A 886 45.36 -18.00 20.15
CA ILE A 886 45.58 -16.57 19.92
C ILE A 886 46.98 -16.34 19.32
N GLU A 887 47.09 -15.66 18.18
CA GLU A 887 48.35 -15.28 17.51
C GLU A 887 48.45 -13.77 17.29
N THR A 888 49.63 -13.18 17.43
CA THR A 888 49.87 -11.75 17.13
C THR A 888 50.06 -11.55 15.62
N VAL A 889 49.31 -10.62 15.02
CA VAL A 889 49.29 -10.40 13.56
C VAL A 889 50.06 -9.14 13.14
N GLY A 890 50.33 -8.21 14.07
CA GLY A 890 51.18 -7.05 13.79
C GLY A 890 50.96 -5.90 14.77
N ARG A 891 51.60 -4.75 14.51
CA ARG A 891 51.42 -3.50 15.26
C ARG A 891 50.76 -2.44 14.39
N MET A 892 49.71 -1.79 14.90
CA MET A 892 49.06 -0.66 14.25
C MET A 892 49.11 0.58 15.14
N ARG A 893 48.97 1.78 14.57
CA ARG A 893 48.90 3.02 15.38
C ARG A 893 47.53 3.11 16.06
N ASP A 894 47.52 3.58 17.29
CA ASP A 894 46.31 3.78 18.08
C ASP A 894 45.45 4.86 17.39
N PRO A 895 44.20 4.57 17.00
CA PRO A 895 43.35 5.52 16.29
C PRO A 895 42.95 6.74 17.13
N ASN A 896 43.14 6.70 18.45
CA ASN A 896 42.91 7.85 19.34
C ASN A 896 44.22 8.58 19.72
N ASP A 897 45.39 8.02 19.40
CA ASP A 897 46.70 8.62 19.64
C ASP A 897 47.71 8.18 18.55
N PRO A 898 47.88 8.97 17.47
CA PRO A 898 48.58 8.54 16.26
C PRO A 898 50.09 8.31 16.44
N ASP A 899 50.67 8.67 17.59
CA ASP A 899 52.10 8.45 17.88
C ASP A 899 52.37 7.15 18.66
N LYS A 900 51.34 6.36 18.98
CA LYS A 900 51.47 5.14 19.78
C LYS A 900 51.14 3.90 18.95
N LEU A 901 52.03 2.89 18.98
CA LEU A 901 51.83 1.60 18.30
C LEU A 901 51.29 0.54 19.27
N ILE A 902 50.19 -0.12 18.89
CA ILE A 902 49.50 -1.20 19.63
C ILE A 902 49.54 -2.51 18.85
N GLU A 903 49.68 -3.65 19.54
CA GLU A 903 49.71 -4.99 18.95
C GLU A 903 48.30 -5.55 18.72
N VAL A 904 48.08 -6.10 17.54
CA VAL A 904 46.81 -6.72 17.12
C VAL A 904 46.97 -8.24 17.15
N TRP A 905 45.98 -8.92 17.74
CA TRP A 905 45.96 -10.37 17.90
C TRP A 905 44.73 -10.96 17.21
N VAL A 906 44.87 -12.15 16.65
CA VAL A 906 43.79 -12.92 16.03
C VAL A 906 43.58 -14.21 16.82
N ILE A 907 42.31 -14.49 17.15
CA ILE A 907 41.88 -15.66 17.90
C ILE A 907 41.20 -16.62 16.93
N ARG A 908 41.72 -17.84 16.78
CA ARG A 908 41.15 -18.90 15.93
C ARG A 908 40.64 -20.08 16.76
N PRO A 909 39.46 -20.66 16.45
CA PRO A 909 39.05 -21.94 17.02
C PRO A 909 39.89 -23.08 16.42
N GLN A 910 40.40 -23.99 17.26
CA GLN A 910 41.10 -25.17 16.74
C GLN A 910 40.09 -26.25 16.30
N GLY A 911 40.17 -26.70 15.04
CA GLY A 911 39.50 -27.93 14.60
C GLY A 911 38.55 -27.85 13.40
N ILE A 912 38.82 -27.02 12.39
CA ILE A 912 38.16 -27.16 11.07
C ILE A 912 39.24 -27.23 10.00
N GLU A 913 39.55 -28.44 9.53
CA GLU A 913 40.28 -28.66 8.27
C GLU A 913 39.41 -28.16 7.12
N LEU A 914 39.79 -27.04 6.53
CA LEU A 914 39.26 -26.59 5.25
C LEU A 914 39.86 -27.46 4.15
N ILE A 915 39.06 -28.40 3.63
CA ILE A 915 39.32 -29.05 2.34
C ILE A 915 39.27 -27.96 1.27
N GLN A 916 40.41 -27.72 0.62
CA GLN A 916 40.51 -26.85 -0.55
C GLN A 916 39.68 -27.39 -1.72
N PRO A 917 39.05 -26.52 -2.52
CA PRO A 917 38.94 -26.74 -3.95
C PRO A 917 39.94 -25.87 -4.71
N ASP A 918 40.79 -26.56 -5.46
CA ASP A 918 41.54 -26.05 -6.61
C ASP A 918 40.58 -25.53 -7.70
N ARG A 919 40.99 -24.41 -8.32
CA ARG A 919 40.50 -23.73 -9.55
C ARG A 919 39.40 -22.69 -9.44
#